data_AF-A0A497C1F4-F1
#
_entry.id   AF-A0A497C1F4-F1
#
_cell.length_a   1.000
_cell.length_b   1.000
_cell.length_c   1.000
_cell.angle_alpha   90.00
_cell.angle_beta   90.00
_cell.angle_gamma   90.00
#
_symmetry.space_group_name_H-M   'P 1'
#
loop_
_entity.id
_entity.type
_entity.pdbx_description
1 polymer ?
#
loop_
_entity_poly.entity_id
_entity_poly.type
_entity_poly.pdbx_seq_one_letter_code
_entity_poly.pdbx_strand_id
1 'polypeptide(L)'
;MLYCLYSVNQTKARTMTEGRFSQLRRQGRGQAMVEFVIALPILLFVLFGIIEFARMIFAWMAVQNAARFGIRYAVTGAFDETYCIEAGNLLGAAHVNADIDGGDPQDCKIPESYTNADKADKERELIDLARLFSIRDVAVGGGTGLWLRPAVSGNYEQYLGLHDEAFVGLPDETGFYHVTVCSNRSGQYVMDYGNYAIPLCTDVINSQLMDDAGGPGDRVKVHVEHRHPLFLPVITSIWPSVTLSAERDGIVEKFRTSRSLGVSGPILSAPTWTQTPTITLTPTITYTPTPTPTEPPTATPIPVDCDLIEIDYSTVGDYGGGYYGALVRIRNNNPVPIHLFRADLGWEKIPASRYVWAMQFNLSSWEILDDMNPDTAWVPAVPVEMGASGLGDYVALFKPVAEPLQGQTTVNLEFDDACMKGIAANLPTATITLTPTITDTPTLTPTPDCSMYSMSPFVFEGFGNQRLTVTNNDVVDANVSAIELNWDFPEQFGVVNGYPNLNIDWFAWSGSYFHLGVNGDGVQDYSSPSNWSGSRPFDSGSSYSWELDFDNDWGGGGPLTGIVSSDFGVVIDFDNGCQLRRDAVPRPIISWTPTNTPTVTWTPTPVPPPTSTPLPTQTPTPSDTPPPTATPTDTATPTITPTPTDTPPPSATSLPTYTHTPTAILSPTNTPVPPTATPKTPSVTPSITNTPSPTPTIQGFE
;
A
#
# COMPACT_ATOMS: atom_id res chain seq x y z
N MET A 1 16.32 24.31 -77.86
CA MET A 1 16.15 24.25 -79.33
C MET A 1 16.66 22.90 -79.83
N LEU A 2 15.98 22.35 -80.84
CA LEU A 2 16.33 21.26 -81.80
C LEU A 2 17.42 20.25 -81.37
N TYR A 3 17.17 18.94 -81.20
CA TYR A 3 16.68 17.90 -82.15
C TYR A 3 17.53 17.66 -83.41
N CYS A 4 17.65 16.36 -83.74
CA CYS A 4 18.00 15.77 -85.06
C CYS A 4 19.49 15.83 -85.51
N LEU A 5 20.01 14.91 -86.34
CA LEU A 5 19.67 13.55 -86.80
C LEU A 5 20.82 13.11 -87.73
N TYR A 6 21.36 11.89 -87.67
CA TYR A 6 21.95 11.16 -88.81
C TYR A 6 21.96 9.65 -88.44
N SER A 7 21.30 8.69 -89.12
CA SER A 7 21.30 8.30 -90.55
C SER A 7 22.57 7.52 -90.95
N VAL A 8 22.59 6.35 -91.63
CA VAL A 8 21.57 5.36 -92.09
C VAL A 8 22.33 4.12 -92.64
N ASN A 9 21.66 2.95 -92.79
CA ASN A 9 22.05 1.75 -93.59
C ASN A 9 23.28 0.89 -93.17
N GLN A 10 23.42 -0.39 -93.58
CA GLN A 10 22.47 -1.52 -93.69
C GLN A 10 23.24 -2.81 -94.09
N THR A 11 23.05 -3.96 -93.41
CA THR A 11 23.32 -5.36 -93.86
C THR A 11 24.77 -5.74 -94.28
N LYS A 12 25.31 -6.97 -94.25
CA LYS A 12 24.98 -8.41 -93.98
C LYS A 12 26.37 -9.12 -93.81
N ALA A 13 26.61 -10.35 -93.31
CA ALA A 13 25.91 -11.39 -92.54
C ALA A 13 26.92 -12.53 -92.20
N ARG A 14 26.50 -13.56 -91.42
CA ARG A 14 27.15 -14.90 -91.23
C ARG A 14 28.49 -14.94 -90.44
N THR A 15 28.79 -15.91 -89.56
CA THR A 15 28.02 -17.02 -88.92
C THR A 15 28.76 -17.53 -87.67
N MET A 16 28.04 -18.06 -86.66
CA MET A 16 28.52 -18.85 -85.49
C MET A 16 29.51 -18.12 -84.54
N THR A 17 29.37 -18.14 -83.22
CA THR A 17 29.40 -19.31 -82.31
C THR A 17 28.49 -19.09 -81.09
N GLU A 18 28.18 -20.16 -80.35
CA GLU A 18 27.38 -20.10 -79.12
C GLU A 18 28.00 -19.18 -78.05
N GLY A 19 27.34 -18.05 -77.79
CA GLY A 19 27.58 -17.18 -76.65
C GLY A 19 26.32 -17.13 -75.81
N ARG A 20 26.18 -18.06 -74.85
CA ARG A 20 25.05 -18.16 -73.91
C ARG A 20 25.11 -17.00 -72.89
N PHE A 21 24.95 -15.76 -73.36
CA PHE A 21 24.70 -14.61 -72.50
C PHE A 21 23.33 -14.78 -71.87
N SER A 22 23.35 -15.43 -70.71
CA SER A 22 22.26 -15.41 -69.76
C SER A 22 21.81 -13.97 -69.60
N GLN A 23 20.53 -13.73 -69.91
CA GLN A 23 19.84 -12.57 -69.37
C GLN A 23 19.98 -12.69 -67.85
N LEU A 24 20.90 -11.90 -67.27
CA LEU A 24 20.94 -11.62 -65.85
C LEU A 24 19.69 -10.78 -65.53
N ARG A 25 18.55 -11.48 -65.50
CA ARG A 25 17.31 -11.07 -64.85
C ARG A 25 17.74 -10.69 -63.43
N ARG A 26 17.89 -9.39 -63.18
CA ARG A 26 18.25 -8.82 -61.88
C ARG A 26 17.19 -9.27 -60.86
N GLN A 27 17.40 -10.41 -60.23
CA GLN A 27 16.50 -10.98 -59.24
C GLN A 27 16.60 -10.15 -57.96
N GLY A 28 15.60 -9.30 -57.74
CA GLY A 28 14.81 -9.21 -56.50
C GLY A 28 15.50 -8.87 -55.17
N ARG A 29 16.82 -8.72 -55.09
CA ARG A 29 17.55 -8.63 -53.81
C ARG A 29 17.43 -7.31 -53.05
N GLY A 30 16.87 -6.26 -53.66
CA GLY A 30 16.56 -4.98 -52.98
C GLY A 30 15.08 -4.60 -52.98
N GLN A 31 14.24 -5.27 -53.78
CA GLN A 31 12.83 -4.89 -53.94
C GLN A 31 12.05 -5.13 -52.63
N ALA A 32 12.24 -6.29 -51.99
CA ALA A 32 11.60 -6.61 -50.71
C ALA A 32 11.99 -5.63 -49.59
N MET A 33 13.20 -5.06 -49.61
CA MET A 33 13.63 -4.05 -48.63
C MET A 33 12.89 -2.72 -48.83
N VAL A 34 12.69 -2.30 -50.09
CA VAL A 34 11.93 -1.09 -50.43
C VAL A 34 10.45 -1.26 -50.10
N GLU A 35 9.87 -2.41 -50.44
CA GLU A 35 8.48 -2.76 -50.08
C GLU A 35 8.29 -2.78 -48.55
N PHE A 36 9.24 -3.35 -47.80
CA PHE A 36 9.21 -3.34 -46.33
C PHE A 36 9.36 -1.92 -45.76
N VAL A 37 10.27 -1.09 -46.28
CA VAL A 37 10.46 0.30 -45.81
C VAL A 37 9.23 1.17 -46.07
N ILE A 38 8.43 0.89 -47.10
CA ILE A 38 7.16 1.59 -47.37
C ILE A 38 6.01 1.00 -46.55
N ALA A 39 5.97 -0.31 -46.34
CA ALA A 39 4.94 -0.98 -45.56
C ALA A 39 5.07 -0.74 -44.05
N LEU A 40 6.30 -0.64 -43.53
CA LEU A 40 6.57 -0.54 -42.09
C LEU A 40 5.93 0.70 -41.44
N PRO A 41 6.01 1.93 -41.98
CA PRO A 41 5.32 3.10 -41.41
C PRO A 41 3.79 2.93 -41.39
N ILE A 42 3.21 2.31 -42.42
CA ILE A 42 1.76 2.06 -42.50
C ILE A 42 1.36 1.01 -41.46
N LEU A 43 2.13 -0.08 -41.35
CA LEU A 43 1.92 -1.15 -40.37
C LEU A 43 2.02 -0.62 -38.94
N LEU A 44 3.04 0.18 -38.64
CA LEU A 44 3.22 0.81 -37.33
C LEU A 44 2.07 1.78 -37.03
N PHE A 45 1.67 2.62 -37.98
CA PHE A 45 0.52 3.52 -37.79
C PHE A 45 -0.78 2.75 -37.46
N VAL A 46 -1.04 1.64 -38.17
CA VAL A 46 -2.21 0.79 -37.89
C VAL A 46 -2.08 0.08 -36.54
N LEU A 47 -0.93 -0.50 -36.22
CA LEU A 47 -0.69 -1.21 -34.95
C LEU A 47 -0.84 -0.27 -33.76
N PHE A 48 -0.17 0.89 -33.81
CA PHE A 48 -0.28 1.92 -32.78
C PHE A 48 -1.71 2.45 -32.66
N GLY A 49 -2.40 2.71 -33.78
CA GLY A 49 -3.80 3.13 -33.77
C GLY A 49 -4.73 2.10 -33.11
N ILE A 50 -4.50 0.80 -33.31
CA ILE A 50 -5.24 -0.27 -32.64
C ILE A 50 -4.95 -0.29 -31.13
N ILE A 51 -3.68 -0.16 -30.73
CA ILE A 51 -3.28 -0.12 -29.31
C ILE A 51 -3.92 1.07 -28.59
N GLU A 52 -3.86 2.25 -29.20
CA GLU A 52 -4.41 3.47 -28.60
C GLU A 52 -5.94 3.41 -28.50
N PHE A 53 -6.61 2.93 -29.55
CA PHE A 53 -8.05 2.71 -29.53
C PHE A 53 -8.45 1.69 -28.46
N ALA A 54 -7.71 0.58 -28.31
CA ALA A 54 -7.97 -0.41 -27.27
C ALA A 54 -7.83 0.17 -25.86
N ARG A 55 -6.80 0.99 -25.61
CA ARG A 55 -6.59 1.67 -24.32
C ARG A 55 -7.67 2.71 -24.02
N MET A 56 -8.06 3.51 -25.01
CA MET A 56 -9.14 4.48 -24.88
C MET A 56 -10.49 3.81 -24.58
N ILE A 57 -10.81 2.69 -25.26
CA ILE A 57 -12.03 1.92 -24.99
C ILE A 57 -11.97 1.25 -23.61
N PHE A 58 -10.82 0.72 -23.19
CA PHE A 58 -10.64 0.18 -21.85
C PHE A 58 -10.86 1.24 -20.77
N ALA A 59 -10.25 2.42 -20.91
CA ALA A 59 -10.44 3.52 -19.99
C ALA A 59 -11.90 4.01 -19.97
N TRP A 60 -12.55 4.12 -21.14
CA TRP A 60 -13.96 4.47 -21.21
C TRP A 60 -14.84 3.44 -20.47
N MET A 61 -14.60 2.14 -20.65
CA MET A 61 -15.29 1.09 -19.92
C MET A 61 -15.05 1.16 -18.41
N ALA A 62 -13.84 1.51 -17.96
CA ALA A 62 -13.54 1.72 -16.55
C ALA A 62 -14.28 2.93 -15.95
N VAL A 63 -14.37 4.06 -16.67
CA VAL A 63 -15.20 5.22 -16.24
C VAL A 63 -16.69 4.85 -16.19
N GLN A 64 -17.19 4.07 -17.16
CA GLN A 64 -18.58 3.57 -17.13
C GLN A 64 -18.84 2.59 -15.97
N ASN A 65 -17.82 1.85 -15.53
CA ASN A 65 -17.89 0.99 -14.34
C ASN A 65 -17.85 1.81 -13.06
N ALA A 66 -16.96 2.79 -12.93
CA ALA A 66 -16.87 3.72 -11.80
C ALA A 66 -18.24 4.34 -11.46
N ALA A 67 -18.88 5.00 -12.44
CA ALA A 67 -20.22 5.57 -12.26
C ALA A 67 -21.29 4.51 -11.91
N ARG A 68 -21.14 3.28 -12.41
CA ARG A 68 -22.06 2.16 -12.11
C ARG A 68 -21.88 1.60 -10.70
N PHE A 69 -20.66 1.53 -10.16
CA PHE A 69 -20.42 1.09 -8.79
C PHE A 69 -20.81 2.18 -7.80
N GLY A 70 -20.39 3.43 -8.04
CA GLY A 70 -20.81 4.59 -7.23
C GLY A 70 -22.33 4.71 -7.10
N ILE A 71 -23.08 4.69 -8.22
CA ILE A 71 -24.55 4.78 -8.12
C ILE A 71 -25.19 3.58 -7.40
N ARG A 72 -24.64 2.37 -7.59
CA ARG A 72 -25.15 1.15 -6.94
C ARG A 72 -25.00 1.21 -5.43
N TYR A 73 -23.92 1.83 -4.96
CA TYR A 73 -23.72 2.07 -3.54
C TYR A 73 -24.63 3.20 -3.05
N ALA A 74 -24.65 4.34 -3.76
CA ALA A 74 -25.44 5.52 -3.42
C ALA A 74 -26.93 5.19 -3.19
N VAL A 75 -27.52 4.34 -4.03
CA VAL A 75 -28.94 3.95 -3.89
C VAL A 75 -29.23 3.11 -2.65
N THR A 76 -28.25 2.44 -2.03
CA THR A 76 -28.53 1.65 -0.81
C THR A 76 -28.83 2.54 0.40
N GLY A 77 -28.38 3.80 0.38
CA GLY A 77 -28.40 4.66 1.57
C GLY A 77 -27.32 4.31 2.61
N ALA A 78 -26.47 3.30 2.38
CA ALA A 78 -25.38 2.94 3.27
C ALA A 78 -24.19 3.92 3.16
N PHE A 79 -23.37 3.91 4.20
CA PHE A 79 -22.04 4.53 4.30
C PHE A 79 -21.09 3.57 5.04
N ASP A 80 -19.79 3.84 4.93
CA ASP A 80 -18.79 3.32 5.84
C ASP A 80 -18.71 4.23 7.07
N GLU A 81 -18.83 3.66 8.27
CA GLU A 81 -18.79 4.40 9.54
C GLU A 81 -17.39 5.04 9.77
N THR A 82 -16.34 4.57 9.09
CA THR A 82 -14.99 5.17 9.11
C THR A 82 -15.01 6.65 8.70
N TYR A 83 -15.88 7.05 7.77
CA TYR A 83 -15.99 8.44 7.31
C TYR A 83 -16.75 9.37 8.26
N CYS A 84 -17.32 8.87 9.35
CA CYS A 84 -18.04 9.70 10.32
C CYS A 84 -17.12 10.66 11.08
N ILE A 85 -15.85 10.28 11.29
CA ILE A 85 -14.82 11.18 11.88
C ILE A 85 -14.52 12.35 10.92
N GLU A 86 -14.30 12.07 9.64
CA GLU A 86 -14.06 13.09 8.61
C GLU A 86 -15.28 14.01 8.44
N ALA A 87 -16.49 13.43 8.43
CA ALA A 87 -17.75 14.16 8.39
C ALA A 87 -17.94 15.08 9.61
N GLY A 88 -17.65 14.58 10.81
CA GLY A 88 -17.69 15.36 12.05
C GLY A 88 -16.71 16.53 12.02
N ASN A 89 -15.47 16.29 11.59
CA ASN A 89 -14.44 17.34 11.48
C ASN A 89 -14.84 18.45 10.50
N LEU A 90 -15.43 18.10 9.35
CA LEU A 90 -15.89 19.04 8.33
C LEU A 90 -17.12 19.85 8.75
N LEU A 91 -18.13 19.22 9.35
CA LEU A 91 -19.31 19.91 9.89
C LEU A 91 -18.99 20.70 11.16
N GLY A 92 -17.90 20.34 11.82
CA GLY A 92 -17.24 21.08 12.89
C GLY A 92 -17.63 20.63 14.29
N ALA A 93 -17.03 21.28 15.29
CA ALA A 93 -17.08 20.86 16.69
C ALA A 93 -18.51 20.70 17.26
N ALA A 94 -19.53 21.35 16.69
CA ALA A 94 -20.90 21.19 17.15
C ALA A 94 -21.53 19.83 16.78
N HIS A 95 -21.02 19.15 15.76
CA HIS A 95 -21.45 17.81 15.35
C HIS A 95 -20.57 16.76 16.04
N VAL A 96 -19.26 16.98 16.07
CA VAL A 96 -18.27 16.21 16.87
C VAL A 96 -18.71 16.00 18.33
N ASN A 97 -19.23 17.05 18.99
CA ASN A 97 -19.68 16.98 20.38
C ASN A 97 -21.11 16.41 20.56
N ALA A 98 -21.81 16.12 19.47
CA ALA A 98 -23.15 15.52 19.48
C ALA A 98 -23.11 14.03 19.13
N ASP A 99 -22.21 13.64 18.23
CA ASP A 99 -21.86 12.25 17.88
C ASP A 99 -20.97 11.65 18.98
N ILE A 100 -21.62 11.19 20.05
CA ILE A 100 -21.02 10.62 21.27
C ILE A 100 -21.81 9.39 21.77
N ASP A 101 -22.58 8.74 20.89
CA ASP A 101 -23.26 7.49 21.25
C ASP A 101 -22.25 6.35 21.41
N GLY A 102 -22.58 5.35 22.23
CA GLY A 102 -21.70 4.18 22.49
C GLY A 102 -20.42 4.43 23.32
N GLY A 103 -19.70 5.53 23.07
CA GLY A 103 -18.39 5.84 23.67
C GLY A 103 -17.18 5.48 22.80
N ASP A 104 -17.46 5.12 21.55
CA ASP A 104 -16.56 4.73 20.45
C ASP A 104 -16.04 5.96 19.67
N PRO A 105 -15.15 5.82 18.66
CA PRO A 105 -15.05 6.84 17.60
C PRO A 105 -16.42 7.13 16.95
N GLN A 106 -16.60 8.39 16.53
CA GLN A 106 -17.81 8.91 15.88
C GLN A 106 -18.39 7.95 14.85
N ASP A 107 -19.66 7.58 15.00
CA ASP A 107 -20.33 6.55 14.21
C ASP A 107 -21.54 7.10 13.42
N CYS A 108 -21.60 8.42 13.31
CA CYS A 108 -22.71 9.21 12.77
C CYS A 108 -24.03 9.09 13.55
N LYS A 109 -24.03 8.56 14.79
CA LYS A 109 -25.23 8.42 15.62
C LYS A 109 -25.16 9.33 16.83
N ILE A 110 -26.21 10.12 17.00
CA ILE A 110 -26.36 11.01 18.14
C ILE A 110 -27.16 10.26 19.21
N PRO A 111 -26.75 10.20 20.49
CA PRO A 111 -27.40 9.37 21.50
C PRO A 111 -28.80 9.87 21.84
N GLU A 112 -29.67 8.99 22.39
CA GLU A 112 -31.00 9.40 22.89
C GLU A 112 -30.94 10.44 24.03
N SER A 113 -29.79 10.54 24.73
CA SER A 113 -29.53 11.54 25.76
C SER A 113 -29.30 12.97 25.21
N TYR A 114 -29.09 13.12 23.89
CA TYR A 114 -28.94 14.44 23.26
C TYR A 114 -30.31 15.09 23.06
N THR A 115 -30.72 15.94 24.00
CA THR A 115 -32.08 16.50 24.06
C THR A 115 -32.32 17.75 23.20
N ASN A 116 -31.34 18.22 22.42
CA ASN A 116 -31.52 19.41 21.60
C ASN A 116 -32.40 19.10 20.38
N ALA A 117 -33.17 20.09 19.93
CA ALA A 117 -34.15 19.92 18.85
C ALA A 117 -33.51 19.66 17.46
N ASP A 118 -32.24 19.97 17.30
CA ASP A 118 -31.43 19.79 16.08
C ASP A 118 -30.82 18.40 15.91
N LYS A 119 -31.06 17.47 16.86
CA LYS A 119 -30.57 16.07 16.81
C LYS A 119 -30.73 15.45 15.42
N ALA A 120 -31.96 15.41 14.92
CA ALA A 120 -32.32 14.69 13.69
C ALA A 120 -31.86 15.39 12.39
N ASP A 121 -31.31 16.60 12.50
CA ASP A 121 -30.71 17.32 11.39
C ASP A 121 -29.19 17.11 11.42
N LYS A 122 -28.54 17.24 12.58
CA LYS A 122 -27.11 16.91 12.79
C LYS A 122 -26.75 15.47 12.44
N GLU A 123 -27.55 14.50 12.90
CA GLU A 123 -27.37 13.07 12.64
C GLU A 123 -27.46 12.79 11.12
N ARG A 124 -28.38 13.47 10.44
CA ARG A 124 -28.56 13.36 8.99
C ARG A 124 -27.41 13.99 8.20
N GLU A 125 -26.94 15.16 8.62
CA GLU A 125 -25.80 15.85 7.99
C GLU A 125 -24.52 15.02 8.09
N LEU A 126 -24.25 14.41 9.26
CA LEU A 126 -23.15 13.46 9.46
C LEU A 126 -23.27 12.27 8.50
N ILE A 127 -24.43 11.61 8.48
CA ILE A 127 -24.72 10.46 7.60
C ILE A 127 -24.54 10.84 6.13
N ASP A 128 -25.11 11.95 5.68
CA ASP A 128 -25.05 12.35 4.27
C ASP A 128 -23.62 12.67 3.82
N LEU A 129 -22.81 13.28 4.67
CA LEU A 129 -21.41 13.58 4.37
C LEU A 129 -20.53 12.32 4.37
N ALA A 130 -20.70 11.41 5.35
CA ALA A 130 -20.04 10.10 5.32
C ALA A 130 -20.43 9.28 4.07
N ARG A 131 -21.69 9.40 3.63
CA ARG A 131 -22.17 8.78 2.37
C ARG A 131 -21.49 9.35 1.13
N LEU A 132 -21.18 10.66 1.07
CA LEU A 132 -20.45 11.24 -0.07
C LEU A 132 -19.06 10.61 -0.24
N PHE A 133 -18.28 10.52 0.84
CA PHE A 133 -16.97 9.85 0.82
C PHE A 133 -17.10 8.38 0.42
N SER A 134 -18.04 7.66 1.01
CA SER A 134 -18.30 6.24 0.70
C SER A 134 -18.67 6.00 -0.78
N ILE A 135 -19.53 6.85 -1.35
CA ILE A 135 -19.92 6.78 -2.77
C ILE A 135 -18.72 7.05 -3.68
N ARG A 136 -17.88 8.03 -3.32
CA ARG A 136 -16.68 8.39 -4.06
C ARG A 136 -15.65 7.27 -4.06
N ASP A 137 -15.38 6.65 -2.92
CA ASP A 137 -14.42 5.55 -2.83
C ASP A 137 -14.87 4.33 -3.65
N VAL A 138 -16.15 3.92 -3.52
CA VAL A 138 -16.71 2.82 -4.32
C VAL A 138 -16.72 3.15 -5.82
N ALA A 139 -16.86 4.43 -6.21
CA ALA A 139 -16.69 4.87 -7.59
C ALA A 139 -15.22 4.77 -8.06
N VAL A 140 -14.25 5.20 -7.24
CA VAL A 140 -12.80 5.06 -7.50
C VAL A 140 -12.43 3.58 -7.69
N GLY A 141 -12.86 2.70 -6.77
CA GLY A 141 -12.67 1.24 -6.89
C GLY A 141 -13.35 0.65 -8.13
N GLY A 142 -14.51 1.18 -8.54
CA GLY A 142 -15.14 0.82 -9.81
C GLY A 142 -14.35 1.25 -11.06
N GLY A 143 -13.44 2.22 -10.92
CA GLY A 143 -12.55 2.75 -11.95
C GLY A 143 -11.16 2.10 -11.98
N THR A 144 -10.94 0.96 -11.32
CA THR A 144 -9.65 0.25 -11.33
C THR A 144 -9.08 0.05 -12.74
N GLY A 145 -7.79 0.34 -12.91
CA GLY A 145 -7.08 0.29 -14.20
C GLY A 145 -7.06 1.62 -14.96
N LEU A 146 -7.76 2.66 -14.49
CA LEU A 146 -7.53 4.03 -14.96
C LEU A 146 -6.13 4.52 -14.53
N TRP A 147 -5.52 5.34 -15.39
CA TRP A 147 -4.25 6.00 -15.07
C TRP A 147 -4.56 7.29 -14.29
N LEU A 148 -4.56 7.18 -12.97
CA LEU A 148 -4.88 8.28 -12.07
C LEU A 148 -3.62 9.02 -11.63
N ARG A 149 -3.69 10.35 -11.51
CA ARG A 149 -2.66 11.17 -10.86
C ARG A 149 -3.31 11.92 -9.68
N PRO A 150 -3.14 11.44 -8.43
CA PRO A 150 -3.69 12.11 -7.26
C PRO A 150 -3.27 13.58 -7.17
N ALA A 151 -2.02 13.92 -7.47
CA ALA A 151 -1.52 15.30 -7.42
C ALA A 151 -2.17 16.30 -8.41
N VAL A 152 -2.97 15.85 -9.39
CA VAL A 152 -3.77 16.76 -10.26
C VAL A 152 -5.27 16.70 -9.97
N SER A 153 -5.71 15.74 -9.17
CA SER A 153 -7.10 15.56 -8.74
C SER A 153 -7.22 16.17 -7.34
N GLY A 154 -8.01 17.23 -7.18
CA GLY A 154 -7.92 18.07 -5.99
C GLY A 154 -8.42 17.41 -4.70
N ASN A 155 -8.26 18.13 -3.58
CA ASN A 155 -8.68 17.64 -2.28
C ASN A 155 -10.22 17.71 -2.12
N TYR A 156 -10.86 16.54 -2.17
CA TYR A 156 -12.32 16.43 -2.06
C TYR A 156 -12.85 16.84 -0.67
N GLU A 157 -12.11 16.61 0.40
CA GLU A 157 -12.46 17.06 1.76
C GLU A 157 -12.54 18.60 1.79
N GLN A 158 -11.54 19.28 1.25
CA GLN A 158 -11.51 20.75 1.16
C GLN A 158 -12.56 21.29 0.18
N TYR A 159 -12.87 20.59 -0.92
CA TYR A 159 -13.97 20.93 -1.81
C TYR A 159 -15.32 20.92 -1.08
N LEU A 160 -15.60 19.86 -0.30
CA LEU A 160 -16.83 19.75 0.49
C LEU A 160 -16.88 20.73 1.67
N GLY A 161 -15.74 21.06 2.30
CA GLY A 161 -15.69 21.98 3.43
C GLY A 161 -15.67 23.47 3.09
N LEU A 162 -15.18 23.84 1.90
CA LEU A 162 -14.99 25.24 1.49
C LEU A 162 -15.88 25.66 0.30
N HIS A 163 -16.57 24.72 -0.35
CA HIS A 163 -17.49 24.97 -1.47
C HIS A 163 -16.84 25.73 -2.65
N ASP A 164 -15.55 25.47 -2.90
CA ASP A 164 -14.71 26.22 -3.85
C ASP A 164 -14.14 25.28 -4.93
N GLU A 165 -14.31 25.68 -6.19
CA GLU A 165 -13.82 24.94 -7.37
C GLU A 165 -12.30 24.74 -7.38
N ALA A 166 -11.54 25.59 -6.68
CA ALA A 166 -10.09 25.46 -6.56
C ALA A 166 -9.63 24.09 -5.99
N PHE A 167 -10.49 23.45 -5.20
CA PHE A 167 -10.21 22.13 -4.60
C PHE A 167 -10.68 20.94 -5.45
N VAL A 168 -11.31 21.18 -6.62
CA VAL A 168 -11.60 20.13 -7.60
C VAL A 168 -10.32 19.61 -8.27
N GLY A 169 -9.29 20.46 -8.40
CA GLY A 169 -7.99 20.14 -8.99
C GLY A 169 -7.78 20.79 -10.36
N LEU A 170 -7.13 20.08 -11.28
CA LEU A 170 -6.81 20.57 -12.62
C LEU A 170 -7.48 19.70 -13.71
N PRO A 171 -8.74 19.97 -14.10
CA PRO A 171 -9.51 19.13 -15.02
C PRO A 171 -8.90 18.87 -16.38
N ASP A 172 -8.04 19.77 -16.86
CA ASP A 172 -7.34 19.65 -18.15
C ASP A 172 -6.06 18.83 -18.10
N GLU A 173 -5.52 18.56 -16.90
CA GLU A 173 -4.29 17.81 -16.74
C GLU A 173 -4.48 16.31 -16.90
N THR A 174 -3.47 15.68 -17.52
CA THR A 174 -3.46 14.24 -17.73
C THR A 174 -3.56 13.49 -16.39
N GLY A 175 -4.46 12.51 -16.31
CA GLY A 175 -4.66 11.69 -15.12
C GLY A 175 -5.60 12.30 -14.07
N PHE A 176 -6.21 13.45 -14.36
CA PHE A 176 -7.31 13.99 -13.58
C PHE A 176 -8.46 12.99 -13.44
N TYR A 177 -9.06 12.95 -12.26
CA TYR A 177 -10.25 12.16 -11.96
C TYR A 177 -11.09 12.83 -10.87
N HIS A 178 -12.40 12.91 -11.10
CA HIS A 178 -13.34 13.49 -10.14
C HIS A 178 -14.67 12.72 -10.16
N VAL A 179 -15.34 12.66 -9.00
CA VAL A 179 -16.65 12.04 -8.83
C VAL A 179 -17.56 13.10 -8.21
N THR A 180 -18.60 13.48 -8.96
CA THR A 180 -19.61 14.43 -8.52
C THR A 180 -20.87 13.67 -8.14
N VAL A 181 -21.36 13.87 -6.91
CA VAL A 181 -22.59 13.25 -6.41
C VAL A 181 -23.65 14.34 -6.21
N CYS A 182 -24.78 14.21 -6.89
CA CYS A 182 -25.83 15.22 -6.85
C CYS A 182 -27.20 14.56 -6.76
N SER A 183 -28.13 15.12 -5.99
CA SER A 183 -29.48 14.58 -5.85
C SER A 183 -30.56 15.56 -6.32
N ASN A 184 -31.82 15.13 -6.34
CA ASN A 184 -32.97 16.02 -6.50
C ASN A 184 -33.66 16.38 -5.16
N ARG A 185 -32.99 16.14 -4.02
CA ARG A 185 -33.50 16.41 -2.67
C ARG A 185 -34.08 17.81 -2.57
N SER A 186 -35.37 17.89 -2.24
CA SER A 186 -36.16 19.14 -2.16
C SER A 186 -36.14 20.04 -3.41
N GLY A 187 -35.56 19.60 -4.53
CA GLY A 187 -35.24 20.46 -5.67
C GLY A 187 -34.13 21.50 -5.42
N GLN A 188 -33.33 21.33 -4.36
CA GLN A 188 -32.27 22.24 -3.94
C GLN A 188 -30.94 21.99 -4.66
N TYR A 189 -30.64 20.73 -4.97
CA TYR A 189 -29.38 20.33 -5.59
C TYR A 189 -29.57 20.08 -7.09
N VAL A 190 -28.66 20.62 -7.91
CA VAL A 190 -28.71 20.53 -9.38
C VAL A 190 -27.29 20.38 -9.94
N MET A 191 -27.11 19.41 -10.83
CA MET A 191 -25.87 19.23 -11.59
C MET A 191 -25.75 20.34 -12.65
N ASP A 192 -24.70 21.16 -12.56
CA ASP A 192 -24.38 22.22 -13.52
C ASP A 192 -23.36 21.70 -14.55
N TYR A 193 -23.71 21.77 -15.83
CA TYR A 193 -22.87 21.32 -16.95
C TYR A 193 -22.30 22.48 -17.79
N GLY A 194 -22.55 23.73 -17.39
CA GLY A 194 -22.33 24.91 -18.25
C GLY A 194 -21.40 25.97 -17.66
N ASN A 195 -21.32 26.09 -16.34
CA ASN A 195 -20.55 27.16 -15.68
C ASN A 195 -19.14 26.74 -15.23
N TYR A 196 -18.86 25.43 -15.19
CA TYR A 196 -17.62 24.86 -14.65
C TYR A 196 -16.88 24.01 -15.69
N ALA A 197 -15.58 23.77 -15.47
CA ALA A 197 -14.75 22.97 -16.37
C ALA A 197 -15.14 21.48 -16.44
N ILE A 198 -15.86 20.99 -15.42
CA ILE A 198 -16.48 19.66 -15.34
C ILE A 198 -17.88 19.81 -14.74
N PRO A 199 -18.79 18.82 -14.88
CA PRO A 199 -20.08 18.86 -14.21
C PRO A 199 -19.95 18.80 -12.68
N LEU A 200 -20.44 19.83 -11.99
CA LEU A 200 -20.40 19.95 -10.52
C LEU A 200 -21.82 20.05 -9.94
N CYS A 201 -22.02 19.60 -8.70
CA CYS A 201 -23.29 19.77 -8.01
C CYS A 201 -23.38 21.17 -7.38
N THR A 202 -24.52 21.82 -7.55
CA THR A 202 -24.79 23.16 -7.04
C THR A 202 -26.01 23.15 -6.12
N ASP A 203 -25.90 23.79 -4.97
CA ASP A 203 -27.03 24.16 -4.13
C ASP A 203 -27.62 25.47 -4.69
N VAL A 204 -28.79 25.38 -5.34
CA VAL A 204 -29.44 26.55 -5.98
C VAL A 204 -30.14 27.48 -4.99
N ILE A 205 -30.25 27.10 -3.71
CA ILE A 205 -30.81 27.96 -2.65
C ILE A 205 -29.70 28.84 -2.07
N ASN A 206 -28.57 28.24 -1.72
CA ASN A 206 -27.43 28.95 -1.11
C ASN A 206 -26.42 29.47 -2.14
N SER A 207 -26.54 29.10 -3.42
CA SER A 207 -25.64 29.49 -4.52
C SER A 207 -24.19 29.08 -4.30
N GLN A 208 -23.98 27.84 -3.87
CA GLN A 208 -22.67 27.27 -3.51
C GLN A 208 -22.44 25.90 -4.19
N LEU A 209 -21.17 25.53 -4.38
CA LEU A 209 -20.78 24.19 -4.84
C LEU A 209 -20.92 23.20 -3.69
N MET A 210 -21.79 22.21 -3.84
CA MET A 210 -22.11 21.26 -2.78
C MET A 210 -22.65 19.99 -3.40
N ASP A 211 -21.93 18.88 -3.20
CA ASP A 211 -22.43 17.54 -3.51
C ASP A 211 -23.49 17.13 -2.47
N ASP A 212 -24.48 16.32 -2.88
CA ASP A 212 -25.53 15.81 -1.99
C ASP A 212 -25.84 14.34 -2.27
N ALA A 213 -25.74 13.52 -1.23
CA ALA A 213 -25.92 12.06 -1.30
C ALA A 213 -27.40 11.61 -1.45
N GLY A 214 -28.37 12.53 -1.40
CA GLY A 214 -29.82 12.28 -1.51
C GLY A 214 -30.42 11.53 -0.33
N GLY A 215 -31.64 11.88 0.10
CA GLY A 215 -32.35 11.19 1.16
C GLY A 215 -33.14 9.97 0.66
N PRO A 216 -33.71 9.14 1.56
CA PRO A 216 -34.50 7.97 1.17
C PRO A 216 -35.72 8.33 0.29
N GLY A 217 -35.68 7.91 -0.98
CA GLY A 217 -36.66 8.23 -2.02
C GLY A 217 -36.26 9.34 -2.99
N ASP A 218 -35.16 10.06 -2.72
CA ASP A 218 -34.60 11.02 -3.67
C ASP A 218 -33.88 10.29 -4.81
N ARG A 219 -33.87 10.92 -6.00
CA ARG A 219 -33.04 10.53 -7.13
C ARG A 219 -31.63 11.08 -6.90
N VAL A 220 -30.64 10.19 -6.96
CA VAL A 220 -29.22 10.55 -6.93
C VAL A 220 -28.62 10.29 -8.31
N LYS A 221 -27.65 11.11 -8.66
CA LYS A 221 -26.84 11.10 -9.87
C LYS A 221 -25.39 11.05 -9.45
N VAL A 222 -24.66 10.06 -9.98
CA VAL A 222 -23.20 9.96 -9.85
C VAL A 222 -22.61 10.22 -11.23
N HIS A 223 -21.84 11.29 -11.35
CA HIS A 223 -21.07 11.63 -12.53
C HIS A 223 -19.59 11.40 -12.25
N VAL A 224 -18.87 10.78 -13.19
CA VAL A 224 -17.44 10.51 -13.10
C VAL A 224 -16.75 11.12 -14.31
N GLU A 225 -15.75 11.94 -14.05
CA GLU A 225 -14.91 12.60 -15.05
C GLU A 225 -13.47 12.06 -14.97
N HIS A 226 -12.84 11.78 -16.12
CA HIS A 226 -11.45 11.36 -16.20
C HIS A 226 -10.73 11.94 -17.43
N ARG A 227 -9.51 12.44 -17.26
CA ARG A 227 -8.67 12.94 -18.36
C ARG A 227 -7.64 11.88 -18.79
N HIS A 228 -7.99 11.09 -19.80
CA HIS A 228 -7.16 10.00 -20.30
C HIS A 228 -5.96 10.52 -21.12
N PRO A 229 -4.71 10.18 -20.77
CA PRO A 229 -3.54 10.53 -21.59
C PRO A 229 -3.50 9.73 -22.89
N LEU A 230 -3.05 10.38 -23.97
CA LEU A 230 -2.67 9.71 -25.22
C LEU A 230 -1.14 9.58 -25.29
N PHE A 231 -0.63 8.61 -26.06
CA PHE A 231 0.78 8.20 -26.10
C PHE A 231 1.36 8.15 -27.52
N LEU A 232 0.54 8.19 -28.57
CA LEU A 232 1.05 8.16 -29.94
C LEU A 232 1.64 9.52 -30.37
N PRO A 233 2.92 9.64 -30.76
CA PRO A 233 3.59 10.92 -31.03
C PRO A 233 2.89 11.85 -32.03
N VAL A 234 2.18 11.28 -33.01
CA VAL A 234 1.41 12.05 -34.00
C VAL A 234 0.13 12.61 -33.38
N ILE A 235 -0.57 11.81 -32.57
CA ILE A 235 -1.84 12.22 -31.97
C ILE A 235 -1.60 13.16 -30.78
N THR A 236 -0.62 12.87 -29.92
CA THR A 236 -0.30 13.69 -28.73
C THR A 236 0.13 15.11 -29.07
N SER A 237 0.70 15.33 -30.26
CA SER A 237 1.03 16.67 -30.76
C SER A 237 -0.19 17.54 -31.11
N ILE A 238 -1.37 16.93 -31.24
CA ILE A 238 -2.65 17.60 -31.59
C ILE A 238 -3.61 17.54 -30.40
N TRP A 239 -3.75 16.36 -29.79
CA TRP A 239 -4.55 16.09 -28.60
C TRP A 239 -3.70 15.29 -27.61
N PRO A 240 -3.12 15.92 -26.57
CA PRO A 240 -2.30 15.21 -25.57
C PRO A 240 -3.15 14.29 -24.66
N SER A 241 -4.45 14.56 -24.56
CA SER A 241 -5.40 13.85 -23.72
C SER A 241 -6.81 13.90 -24.30
N VAL A 242 -7.68 13.00 -23.81
CA VAL A 242 -9.11 12.97 -24.12
C VAL A 242 -9.90 12.89 -22.82
N THR A 243 -10.91 13.74 -22.69
CA THR A 243 -11.87 13.68 -21.59
C THR A 243 -12.83 12.52 -21.79
N LEU A 244 -12.93 11.65 -20.78
CA LEU A 244 -13.85 10.53 -20.72
C LEU A 244 -14.78 10.74 -19.52
N SER A 245 -16.08 10.62 -19.73
CA SER A 245 -17.06 10.78 -18.66
C SER A 245 -18.17 9.74 -18.70
N ALA A 246 -18.76 9.47 -17.53
CA ALA A 246 -19.91 8.61 -17.39
C ALA A 246 -20.82 9.09 -16.26
N GLU A 247 -22.12 9.07 -16.53
CA GLU A 247 -23.15 9.47 -15.58
C GLU A 247 -24.11 8.30 -15.35
N ARG A 248 -24.58 8.13 -14.11
CA ARG A 248 -25.64 7.19 -13.77
C ARG A 248 -26.59 7.76 -12.71
N ASP A 249 -27.87 7.51 -12.93
CA ASP A 249 -28.97 7.87 -12.03
C ASP A 249 -29.52 6.64 -11.30
N GLY A 250 -29.99 6.86 -10.08
CA GLY A 250 -30.66 5.89 -9.23
C GLY A 250 -31.63 6.57 -8.27
N ILE A 251 -32.40 5.80 -7.51
CA ILE A 251 -33.28 6.31 -6.44
C ILE A 251 -32.85 5.66 -5.14
N VAL A 252 -32.61 6.45 -4.10
CA VAL A 252 -32.19 5.94 -2.78
C VAL A 252 -33.32 5.09 -2.18
N GLU A 253 -32.98 3.88 -1.77
CA GLU A 253 -33.91 2.92 -1.20
C GLU A 253 -34.49 3.41 0.12
N LYS A 254 -35.72 3.00 0.40
CA LYS A 254 -36.47 3.43 1.59
C LYS A 254 -36.91 2.23 2.41
N PHE A 255 -35.95 1.69 3.17
CA PHE A 255 -36.21 0.61 4.10
C PHE A 255 -37.31 1.01 5.10
N ARG A 256 -38.30 0.13 5.26
CA ARG A 256 -39.47 0.28 6.17
C ARG A 256 -40.48 1.40 5.87
N THR A 257 -40.71 1.78 4.60
CA THR A 257 -42.05 2.31 4.23
C THR A 257 -42.75 1.46 3.20
N SER A 258 -43.90 0.91 3.57
CA SER A 258 -44.81 0.24 2.65
C SER A 258 -45.40 1.26 1.67
N ARG A 259 -44.86 1.29 0.45
CA ARG A 259 -45.39 1.98 -0.75
C ARG A 259 -45.30 3.51 -0.73
N SER A 260 -44.27 4.06 -1.39
CA SER A 260 -44.36 5.39 -1.99
C SER A 260 -45.12 5.31 -3.32
N LEU A 261 -46.32 5.90 -3.40
CA LEU A 261 -47.01 6.18 -4.66
C LEU A 261 -46.46 7.50 -5.23
N GLY A 262 -45.30 7.44 -5.89
CA GLY A 262 -44.58 8.67 -6.27
C GLY A 262 -43.58 8.54 -7.44
N VAL A 263 -43.69 7.52 -8.30
CA VAL A 263 -42.88 7.45 -9.53
C VAL A 263 -43.48 8.39 -10.60
N SER A 264 -43.15 9.67 -10.51
CA SER A 264 -43.41 10.66 -11.56
C SER A 264 -42.29 10.65 -12.59
N GLY A 265 -42.40 9.78 -13.60
CA GLY A 265 -41.50 9.75 -14.76
C GLY A 265 -41.52 8.38 -15.46
N PRO A 266 -41.81 8.29 -16.77
CA PRO A 266 -41.90 7.00 -17.46
C PRO A 266 -40.51 6.41 -17.75
N ILE A 267 -40.32 5.15 -17.39
CA ILE A 267 -39.12 4.36 -17.76
C ILE A 267 -39.51 3.39 -18.88
N LEU A 268 -38.77 3.41 -19.98
CA LEU A 268 -38.84 2.40 -21.04
C LEU A 268 -37.69 1.40 -20.89
N SER A 269 -38.00 0.13 -21.13
CA SER A 269 -37.10 -1.03 -21.27
C SER A 269 -36.24 -1.46 -20.06
N ALA A 270 -36.57 -2.63 -19.52
CA ALA A 270 -35.65 -3.52 -18.80
C ALA A 270 -35.79 -4.94 -19.40
N PRO A 271 -34.70 -5.64 -19.77
CA PRO A 271 -34.75 -6.98 -20.33
C PRO A 271 -34.69 -8.10 -19.27
N THR A 272 -35.12 -9.31 -19.65
CA THR A 272 -35.52 -10.39 -18.74
C THR A 272 -34.46 -11.51 -18.57
N TRP A 273 -34.56 -12.23 -17.46
CA TRP A 273 -33.77 -13.39 -17.01
C TRP A 273 -33.55 -14.54 -18.03
N THR A 274 -32.45 -15.29 -17.84
CA THR A 274 -32.14 -16.58 -18.49
C THR A 274 -31.73 -17.63 -17.43
N GLN A 275 -32.03 -18.92 -17.66
CA GLN A 275 -31.82 -20.03 -16.70
C GLN A 275 -30.59 -20.92 -17.03
N THR A 276 -30.08 -21.62 -16.01
CA THR A 276 -28.95 -22.58 -16.07
C THR A 276 -29.43 -24.05 -16.06
N PRO A 277 -28.83 -24.98 -16.83
CA PRO A 277 -29.21 -26.41 -16.86
C PRO A 277 -28.33 -27.34 -15.99
N THR A 278 -28.79 -28.59 -15.84
CA THR A 278 -28.42 -29.58 -14.80
C THR A 278 -27.36 -30.64 -15.21
N ILE A 279 -26.66 -31.17 -14.20
CA ILE A 279 -25.71 -32.31 -14.18
C ILE A 279 -26.23 -33.67 -14.75
N THR A 280 -25.31 -34.58 -15.11
CA THR A 280 -25.56 -35.93 -15.68
C THR A 280 -24.59 -36.99 -15.08
N LEU A 281 -24.96 -38.29 -15.11
CA LEU A 281 -24.38 -39.40 -14.32
C LEU A 281 -23.41 -40.38 -15.06
N THR A 282 -22.73 -41.19 -14.25
CA THR A 282 -21.66 -42.21 -14.45
C THR A 282 -21.98 -43.45 -15.32
N PRO A 283 -20.93 -44.14 -15.84
CA PRO A 283 -20.83 -45.63 -15.78
C PRO A 283 -19.42 -46.12 -15.35
N THR A 284 -19.23 -47.03 -14.37
CA THR A 284 -19.38 -48.52 -14.37
C THR A 284 -18.06 -49.30 -14.60
N ILE A 285 -17.80 -50.27 -13.71
CA ILE A 285 -16.58 -51.09 -13.53
C ILE A 285 -16.54 -52.37 -14.39
N THR A 286 -15.34 -52.96 -14.61
CA THR A 286 -15.15 -54.33 -15.15
C THR A 286 -13.83 -54.94 -14.64
N TYR A 287 -13.80 -56.27 -14.43
CA TYR A 287 -12.76 -57.01 -13.71
C TYR A 287 -11.70 -57.71 -14.60
N THR A 288 -10.51 -57.91 -14.00
CA THR A 288 -9.36 -58.81 -14.35
C THR A 288 -9.73 -60.32 -14.14
N PRO A 289 -8.85 -61.37 -14.25
CA PRO A 289 -7.38 -61.44 -14.48
C PRO A 289 -6.85 -62.56 -15.45
N THR A 290 -5.53 -62.70 -15.59
CA THR A 290 -4.78 -63.99 -15.69
C THR A 290 -3.27 -63.76 -15.36
N PRO A 291 -2.61 -64.58 -14.51
CA PRO A 291 -1.23 -64.34 -14.05
C PRO A 291 -0.14 -65.15 -14.80
N THR A 292 1.13 -64.81 -14.56
CA THR A 292 2.36 -65.49 -15.01
C THR A 292 3.46 -65.24 -13.94
N PRO A 293 4.42 -66.15 -13.69
CA PRO A 293 4.68 -66.60 -12.31
C PRO A 293 5.82 -65.93 -11.54
N THR A 294 5.56 -65.79 -10.24
CA THR A 294 6.43 -66.04 -9.07
C THR A 294 7.94 -65.81 -9.21
N GLU A 295 8.40 -64.70 -8.62
CA GLU A 295 9.73 -64.61 -8.00
C GLU A 295 9.68 -65.01 -6.49
N PRO A 296 10.81 -65.17 -5.78
CA PRO A 296 10.88 -65.83 -4.46
C PRO A 296 10.12 -65.07 -3.36
N PRO A 297 9.96 -65.64 -2.14
CA PRO A 297 9.25 -64.98 -1.05
C PRO A 297 10.03 -63.77 -0.53
N THR A 298 9.86 -62.63 -1.18
CA THR A 298 10.03 -61.32 -0.55
C THR A 298 9.21 -61.33 0.73
N ALA A 299 9.83 -60.87 1.83
CA ALA A 299 9.20 -60.86 3.14
C ALA A 299 7.79 -60.26 3.04
N THR A 300 6.84 -60.85 3.78
CA THR A 300 5.50 -60.27 3.97
C THR A 300 5.68 -58.77 4.20
N PRO A 301 5.16 -57.89 3.33
CA PRO A 301 5.38 -56.46 3.48
C PRO A 301 4.94 -56.09 4.89
N ILE A 302 5.87 -55.50 5.65
CA ILE A 302 5.56 -55.04 7.00
C ILE A 302 4.41 -54.03 6.81
N PRO A 303 3.22 -54.26 7.39
CA PRO A 303 2.10 -53.36 7.20
C PRO A 303 2.50 -51.94 7.58
N VAL A 304 2.07 -50.95 6.80
CA VAL A 304 2.29 -49.55 7.13
C VAL A 304 1.45 -49.25 8.36
N ASP A 305 2.12 -48.93 9.47
CA ASP A 305 1.44 -48.49 10.68
C ASP A 305 1.16 -46.99 10.57
N CYS A 306 -0.13 -46.65 10.58
CA CYS A 306 -0.58 -45.27 10.50
C CYS A 306 -0.14 -44.46 11.73
N ASP A 307 0.03 -45.08 12.90
CA ASP A 307 0.50 -44.38 14.10
C ASP A 307 1.99 -44.00 14.00
N LEU A 308 2.76 -44.66 13.13
CA LEU A 308 4.17 -44.34 12.83
C LEU A 308 4.34 -43.30 11.71
N ILE A 309 3.25 -42.74 11.18
CA ILE A 309 3.28 -41.59 10.26
C ILE A 309 2.94 -40.34 11.06
N GLU A 310 3.91 -39.46 11.25
CA GLU A 310 3.80 -38.28 12.12
C GLU A 310 3.89 -36.98 11.33
N ILE A 311 3.18 -35.94 11.77
CA ILE A 311 3.41 -34.56 11.32
C ILE A 311 4.54 -34.00 12.18
N ASP A 312 5.70 -33.80 11.56
CA ASP A 312 6.93 -33.34 12.22
C ASP A 312 6.95 -31.82 12.40
N TYR A 313 6.48 -31.13 11.36
CA TYR A 313 6.43 -29.68 11.27
C TYR A 313 5.35 -29.28 10.28
N SER A 314 4.65 -28.18 10.53
CA SER A 314 3.68 -27.60 9.60
C SER A 314 3.70 -26.09 9.71
N THR A 315 3.59 -25.40 8.58
CA THR A 315 3.44 -23.94 8.55
C THR A 315 2.54 -23.51 7.40
N VAL A 316 1.80 -22.42 7.61
CA VAL A 316 0.98 -21.77 6.58
C VAL A 316 1.21 -20.27 6.70
N GLY A 317 1.45 -19.59 5.58
CA GLY A 317 1.98 -18.23 5.60
C GLY A 317 2.92 -17.96 4.42
N ASP A 318 3.88 -17.06 4.59
CA ASP A 318 4.86 -16.65 3.58
C ASP A 318 5.97 -17.70 3.40
N TYR A 319 6.35 -17.98 2.14
CA TYR A 319 7.42 -18.89 1.72
C TYR A 319 8.62 -18.14 1.13
N GLY A 320 8.58 -16.81 1.13
CA GLY A 320 9.56 -15.94 0.49
C GLY A 320 9.24 -15.69 -0.98
N GLY A 321 9.83 -14.62 -1.53
CA GLY A 321 9.56 -14.19 -2.91
C GLY A 321 8.11 -13.78 -3.16
N GLY A 322 7.35 -13.45 -2.10
CA GLY A 322 5.94 -13.09 -2.14
C GLY A 322 4.96 -14.26 -2.28
N TYR A 323 5.43 -15.51 -2.26
CA TYR A 323 4.53 -16.67 -2.35
C TYR A 323 3.97 -17.03 -0.97
N TYR A 324 2.65 -17.06 -0.85
CA TYR A 324 1.99 -17.65 0.32
C TYR A 324 1.61 -19.10 0.05
N GLY A 325 1.67 -19.95 1.08
CA GLY A 325 1.54 -21.39 0.93
C GLY A 325 1.17 -22.13 2.22
N ALA A 326 1.02 -23.44 2.09
CA ALA A 326 0.90 -24.40 3.20
C ALA A 326 1.93 -25.51 3.02
N LEU A 327 2.68 -25.85 4.08
CA LEU A 327 3.66 -26.93 4.11
C LEU A 327 3.37 -27.83 5.29
N VAL A 328 3.42 -29.13 5.02
CA VAL A 328 3.31 -30.17 6.05
C VAL A 328 4.46 -31.15 5.84
N ARG A 329 5.43 -31.12 6.76
CA ARG A 329 6.53 -32.08 6.83
C ARG A 329 6.04 -33.32 7.54
N ILE A 330 6.06 -34.43 6.81
CA ILE A 330 5.70 -35.74 7.32
C ILE A 330 6.98 -36.51 7.65
N ARG A 331 6.99 -37.15 8.82
CA ARG A 331 8.00 -38.08 9.29
C ARG A 331 7.46 -39.49 9.17
N ASN A 332 8.13 -40.33 8.40
CA ASN A 332 7.81 -41.75 8.28
C ASN A 332 8.66 -42.56 9.26
N ASN A 333 8.16 -42.87 10.45
CA ASN A 333 8.84 -43.75 11.40
C ASN A 333 8.64 -45.24 11.09
N ASN A 334 7.93 -45.61 10.02
CA ASN A 334 7.83 -47.01 9.60
C ASN A 334 9.19 -47.56 9.13
N PRO A 335 9.44 -48.87 9.31
CA PRO A 335 10.60 -49.56 8.75
C PRO A 335 10.49 -49.82 7.24
N VAL A 336 9.42 -49.32 6.60
CA VAL A 336 9.12 -49.45 5.16
C VAL A 336 8.75 -48.07 4.56
N PRO A 337 8.90 -47.87 3.24
CA PRO A 337 8.38 -46.69 2.56
C PRO A 337 6.86 -46.57 2.67
N ILE A 338 6.36 -45.34 2.51
CA ILE A 338 4.93 -45.02 2.42
C ILE A 338 4.65 -44.21 1.15
N HIS A 339 3.41 -44.17 0.68
CA HIS A 339 3.01 -43.50 -0.56
C HIS A 339 1.86 -42.53 -0.33
N LEU A 340 1.97 -41.31 -0.84
CA LEU A 340 0.85 -40.37 -0.88
C LEU A 340 -0.08 -40.71 -2.05
N PHE A 341 -1.35 -41.02 -1.75
CA PHE A 341 -2.41 -41.31 -2.72
C PHE A 341 -3.28 -40.10 -3.04
N ARG A 342 -3.45 -39.18 -2.09
CA ARG A 342 -4.27 -37.97 -2.25
C ARG A 342 -3.87 -36.89 -1.26
N ALA A 343 -4.00 -35.64 -1.67
CA ALA A 343 -3.95 -34.47 -0.80
C ALA A 343 -5.17 -33.59 -1.05
N ASP A 344 -6.00 -33.39 -0.04
CA ASP A 344 -7.09 -32.41 -0.06
C ASP A 344 -6.65 -31.14 0.68
N LEU A 345 -6.72 -30.00 0.00
CA LEU A 345 -6.45 -28.67 0.54
C LEU A 345 -7.76 -27.89 0.64
N GLY A 346 -8.27 -27.70 1.86
CA GLY A 346 -9.32 -26.73 2.12
C GLY A 346 -8.76 -25.33 2.32
N TRP A 347 -9.41 -24.30 1.77
CA TRP A 347 -8.93 -22.92 1.84
C TRP A 347 -10.06 -21.90 1.67
N GLU A 348 -9.87 -20.68 2.18
CA GLU A 348 -10.84 -19.59 1.99
C GLU A 348 -10.42 -18.62 0.87
N LYS A 349 -11.38 -18.24 0.02
CA LYS A 349 -11.15 -17.40 -1.15
C LYS A 349 -11.19 -15.90 -0.80
N ILE A 350 -10.26 -15.49 0.06
CA ILE A 350 -10.12 -14.13 0.60
C ILE A 350 -8.69 -13.65 0.32
N PRO A 351 -8.43 -12.63 -0.52
CA PRO A 351 -9.40 -11.86 -1.30
C PRO A 351 -10.04 -12.69 -2.42
N ALA A 352 -11.09 -12.15 -3.04
CA ALA A 352 -11.85 -12.83 -4.10
C ALA A 352 -11.03 -13.21 -5.36
N SER A 353 -9.81 -12.66 -5.49
CA SER A 353 -8.83 -13.00 -6.53
C SER A 353 -7.96 -14.21 -6.19
N ARG A 354 -8.04 -14.78 -4.97
CA ARG A 354 -7.17 -15.89 -4.53
C ARG A 354 -7.45 -17.19 -5.29
N TYR A 355 -6.38 -17.93 -5.60
CA TYR A 355 -6.41 -19.26 -6.19
C TYR A 355 -5.18 -20.09 -5.79
N VAL A 356 -5.30 -21.42 -5.86
CA VAL A 356 -4.19 -22.36 -5.66
C VAL A 356 -3.44 -22.50 -6.98
N TRP A 357 -2.17 -22.09 -6.99
CA TRP A 357 -1.34 -22.13 -8.18
C TRP A 357 -0.75 -23.53 -8.43
N ALA A 358 -0.13 -24.12 -7.40
CA ALA A 358 0.59 -25.38 -7.55
C ALA A 358 0.68 -26.21 -6.26
N MET A 359 0.89 -27.52 -6.39
CA MET A 359 1.15 -28.45 -5.28
C MET A 359 2.36 -29.37 -5.55
N GLN A 360 2.98 -29.88 -4.49
CA GLN A 360 4.11 -30.80 -4.52
C GLN A 360 4.08 -31.72 -3.28
N PHE A 361 4.61 -32.94 -3.38
CA PHE A 361 4.95 -33.75 -2.21
C PHE A 361 6.32 -34.41 -2.37
N ASN A 362 7.14 -34.42 -1.31
CA ASN A 362 8.42 -35.12 -1.24
C ASN A 362 9.33 -34.91 -2.48
N LEU A 363 9.50 -33.65 -2.89
CA LEU A 363 10.28 -33.25 -4.08
C LEU A 363 9.81 -33.88 -5.41
N SER A 364 8.53 -34.26 -5.52
CA SER A 364 7.88 -34.60 -6.79
C SER A 364 7.99 -33.46 -7.81
N SER A 365 7.60 -33.71 -9.06
CA SER A 365 7.25 -32.59 -9.95
C SER A 365 6.13 -31.74 -9.32
N TRP A 366 6.17 -30.43 -9.56
CA TRP A 366 5.06 -29.53 -9.22
C TRP A 366 3.86 -29.83 -10.12
N GLU A 367 2.71 -30.08 -9.52
CA GLU A 367 1.42 -30.08 -10.21
C GLU A 367 0.93 -28.64 -10.31
N ILE A 368 0.74 -28.12 -11.53
CA ILE A 368 0.17 -26.77 -11.75
C ILE A 368 -1.33 -26.92 -11.89
N LEU A 369 -2.08 -26.26 -11.00
CA LEU A 369 -3.53 -26.45 -10.86
C LEU A 369 -4.33 -25.24 -11.36
N ASP A 370 -3.84 -24.02 -11.08
CA ASP A 370 -4.55 -22.76 -11.32
C ASP A 370 -6.01 -22.77 -10.80
N ASP A 371 -6.26 -23.46 -9.68
CA ASP A 371 -7.60 -23.73 -9.18
C ASP A 371 -8.15 -22.57 -8.36
N MET A 372 -9.20 -21.95 -8.90
CA MET A 372 -9.89 -20.81 -8.31
C MET A 372 -11.06 -21.22 -7.39
N ASN A 373 -11.30 -22.51 -7.13
CA ASN A 373 -12.47 -22.98 -6.38
C ASN A 373 -12.06 -23.78 -5.15
N PRO A 374 -12.27 -23.29 -3.92
CA PRO A 374 -12.12 -24.12 -2.74
C PRO A 374 -13.25 -25.16 -2.64
N ASP A 375 -13.01 -26.38 -2.16
CA ASP A 375 -11.71 -26.94 -1.75
C ASP A 375 -10.97 -27.61 -2.94
N THR A 376 -9.63 -27.57 -2.93
CA THR A 376 -8.79 -28.11 -4.01
C THR A 376 -8.28 -29.50 -3.67
N ALA A 377 -8.61 -30.50 -4.50
CA ALA A 377 -8.18 -31.88 -4.33
C ALA A 377 -7.12 -32.27 -5.37
N TRP A 378 -5.98 -32.80 -4.92
CA TRP A 378 -4.92 -33.37 -5.76
C TRP A 378 -4.82 -34.88 -5.56
N VAL A 379 -4.92 -35.63 -6.66
CA VAL A 379 -4.70 -37.08 -6.71
C VAL A 379 -3.52 -37.32 -7.66
N PRO A 380 -2.32 -37.63 -7.15
CA PRO A 380 -1.17 -37.95 -7.98
C PRO A 380 -1.46 -39.08 -8.97
N ALA A 381 -1.06 -38.92 -10.24
CA ALA A 381 -1.28 -39.93 -11.27
C ALA A 381 -0.55 -41.27 -10.99
N VAL A 382 0.51 -41.22 -10.18
CA VAL A 382 1.18 -42.36 -9.55
C VAL A 382 1.41 -41.97 -8.08
N PRO A 383 1.09 -42.84 -7.09
CA PRO A 383 1.32 -42.54 -5.68
C PRO A 383 2.78 -42.17 -5.40
N VAL A 384 3.02 -41.11 -4.63
CA VAL A 384 4.35 -40.54 -4.45
C VAL A 384 5.04 -41.18 -3.24
N GLU A 385 6.09 -41.95 -3.49
CA GLU A 385 6.86 -42.67 -2.46
C GLU A 385 7.66 -41.71 -1.55
N MET A 386 7.70 -42.04 -0.25
CA MET A 386 8.61 -41.50 0.74
C MET A 386 9.28 -42.66 1.51
N GLY A 387 10.61 -42.64 1.57
CA GLY A 387 11.40 -43.73 2.15
C GLY A 387 11.16 -43.99 3.64
N ALA A 388 11.53 -45.19 4.07
CA ALA A 388 11.52 -45.60 5.48
C ALA A 388 12.43 -44.69 6.34
N SER A 389 11.98 -44.32 7.55
CA SER A 389 12.71 -43.39 8.45
C SER A 389 13.02 -42.02 7.83
N GLY A 390 12.27 -41.62 6.80
CA GLY A 390 12.47 -40.39 6.03
C GLY A 390 11.63 -39.20 6.50
N LEU A 391 11.96 -38.02 5.95
CA LEU A 391 11.18 -36.79 6.01
C LEU A 391 10.79 -36.37 4.59
N GLY A 392 9.57 -35.89 4.41
CA GLY A 392 9.07 -35.41 3.12
C GLY A 392 8.04 -34.30 3.31
N ASP A 393 8.14 -33.26 2.49
CA ASP A 393 7.31 -32.06 2.59
C ASP A 393 6.19 -32.11 1.56
N TYR A 394 4.94 -32.00 2.02
CA TYR A 394 3.83 -31.51 1.20
C TYR A 394 3.93 -29.99 1.12
N VAL A 395 3.73 -29.40 -0.06
CA VAL A 395 3.69 -27.95 -0.26
C VAL A 395 2.55 -27.58 -1.22
N ALA A 396 1.76 -26.59 -0.85
CA ALA A 396 0.81 -25.91 -1.74
C ALA A 396 1.12 -24.42 -1.81
N LEU A 397 1.04 -23.81 -2.99
CA LEU A 397 1.31 -22.39 -3.24
C LEU A 397 0.08 -21.68 -3.79
N PHE A 398 -0.17 -20.46 -3.32
CA PHE A 398 -1.29 -19.61 -3.71
C PHE A 398 -0.86 -18.39 -4.51
N LYS A 399 -1.82 -17.80 -5.22
CA LYS A 399 -1.72 -16.49 -5.88
C LYS A 399 -3.00 -15.67 -5.62
N PRO A 400 -2.98 -14.33 -5.78
CA PRO A 400 -1.83 -13.49 -6.13
C PRO A 400 -0.70 -13.53 -5.08
N VAL A 401 0.52 -13.21 -5.53
CA VAL A 401 1.68 -13.04 -4.64
C VAL A 401 1.52 -11.77 -3.80
N ALA A 402 2.24 -11.68 -2.69
CA ALA A 402 2.20 -10.62 -1.67
C ALA A 402 0.89 -10.49 -0.85
N GLU A 403 -0.16 -11.25 -1.16
CA GLU A 403 -1.43 -11.26 -0.39
C GLU A 403 -1.45 -12.34 0.71
N PRO A 404 -1.39 -11.99 2.01
CA PRO A 404 -1.30 -12.97 3.09
C PRO A 404 -2.52 -13.88 3.13
N LEU A 405 -2.30 -15.18 3.36
CA LEU A 405 -3.39 -16.16 3.51
C LEU A 405 -4.29 -15.80 4.70
N GLN A 406 -5.58 -16.03 4.54
CA GLN A 406 -6.64 -15.61 5.46
C GLN A 406 -7.68 -16.73 5.58
N GLY A 407 -8.31 -16.85 6.76
CA GLY A 407 -9.32 -17.86 7.04
C GLY A 407 -8.75 -19.25 7.25
N GLN A 408 -9.64 -20.24 7.29
CA GLN A 408 -9.28 -21.62 7.53
C GLN A 408 -8.57 -22.23 6.32
N THR A 409 -7.33 -22.69 6.54
CA THR A 409 -6.60 -23.55 5.62
C THR A 409 -6.45 -24.94 6.25
N THR A 410 -6.85 -25.98 5.53
CA THR A 410 -6.71 -27.39 5.97
C THR A 410 -5.94 -28.18 4.93
N VAL A 411 -5.07 -29.08 5.39
CA VAL A 411 -4.36 -30.03 4.54
C VAL A 411 -4.66 -31.42 5.08
N ASN A 412 -5.16 -32.32 4.24
CA ASN A 412 -5.48 -33.69 4.60
C ASN A 412 -4.83 -34.66 3.61
N LEU A 413 -3.89 -35.46 4.09
CA LEU A 413 -3.06 -36.36 3.28
C LEU A 413 -3.50 -37.81 3.48
N GLU A 414 -3.74 -38.53 2.39
CA GLU A 414 -4.08 -39.97 2.36
C GLU A 414 -2.84 -40.79 2.00
N PHE A 415 -2.39 -41.64 2.93
CA PHE A 415 -1.30 -42.60 2.77
C PHE A 415 -1.84 -44.03 2.59
N ASP A 416 -0.93 -45.02 2.55
CA ASP A 416 -1.26 -46.44 2.48
C ASP A 416 -2.31 -46.87 3.52
N ASP A 417 -3.07 -47.91 3.20
CA ASP A 417 -4.17 -48.46 4.01
C ASP A 417 -5.23 -47.41 4.45
N ALA A 418 -5.40 -46.34 3.65
CA ALA A 418 -6.29 -45.20 3.91
C ALA A 418 -5.94 -44.45 5.22
N CYS A 419 -4.66 -44.41 5.57
CA CYS A 419 -4.16 -43.62 6.70
C CYS A 419 -4.27 -42.12 6.40
N MET A 420 -5.17 -41.43 7.08
CA MET A 420 -5.34 -39.98 6.95
C MET A 420 -4.46 -39.22 7.97
N LYS A 421 -3.70 -38.24 7.48
CA LYS A 421 -2.96 -37.28 8.31
C LYS A 421 -3.35 -35.87 7.90
N GLY A 422 -4.13 -35.23 8.77
CA GLY A 422 -4.66 -33.89 8.55
C GLY A 422 -4.12 -32.87 9.55
N ILE A 423 -3.94 -31.64 9.09
CA ILE A 423 -3.71 -30.46 9.92
C ILE A 423 -4.62 -29.32 9.45
N ALA A 424 -5.05 -28.50 10.39
CA ALA A 424 -5.82 -27.29 10.11
C ALA A 424 -5.15 -26.11 10.82
N ALA A 425 -5.07 -24.99 10.11
CA ALA A 425 -4.60 -23.72 10.63
C ALA A 425 -5.62 -22.66 10.24
N ASN A 426 -6.13 -21.92 11.24
CA ASN A 426 -7.00 -20.78 10.99
C ASN A 426 -6.12 -19.52 11.00
N LEU A 427 -5.88 -18.96 9.81
CA LEU A 427 -5.13 -17.72 9.70
C LEU A 427 -6.04 -16.53 10.00
N PRO A 428 -5.52 -15.44 10.58
CA PRO A 428 -6.33 -14.27 10.88
C PRO A 428 -6.94 -13.74 9.57
N THR A 429 -8.25 -13.92 9.43
CA THR A 429 -9.00 -13.24 8.37
C THR A 429 -8.95 -11.76 8.67
N ALA A 430 -8.68 -10.94 7.65
CA ALA A 430 -8.86 -9.50 7.73
C ALA A 430 -10.36 -9.21 7.77
N THR A 431 -10.95 -9.42 8.95
CA THR A 431 -12.29 -8.98 9.27
C THR A 431 -12.25 -7.46 9.27
N ILE A 432 -12.88 -6.84 8.27
CA ILE A 432 -13.23 -5.43 8.33
C ILE A 432 -14.20 -5.30 9.51
N THR A 433 -13.65 -4.97 10.68
CA THR A 433 -14.35 -5.05 11.96
C THR A 433 -15.01 -3.72 12.21
N LEU A 434 -16.17 -3.52 11.57
CA LEU A 434 -17.15 -2.57 12.06
C LEU A 434 -17.81 -3.18 13.30
N THR A 435 -17.29 -2.80 14.47
CA THR A 435 -17.84 -3.01 15.83
C THR A 435 -17.62 -4.41 16.46
N PRO A 436 -17.21 -4.50 17.76
CA PRO A 436 -16.82 -5.75 18.41
C PRO A 436 -18.00 -6.65 18.84
N THR A 437 -17.81 -7.97 18.78
CA THR A 437 -18.73 -8.94 19.39
C THR A 437 -18.31 -9.26 20.82
N ILE A 438 -19.08 -8.76 21.80
CA ILE A 438 -18.93 -9.16 23.20
C ILE A 438 -19.30 -10.64 23.36
N THR A 439 -18.34 -11.45 23.80
CA THR A 439 -18.62 -12.73 24.45
C THR A 439 -18.56 -12.51 25.96
N ASP A 440 -19.67 -12.74 26.67
CA ASP A 440 -19.79 -12.53 28.12
C ASP A 440 -18.94 -13.51 28.94
N THR A 441 -17.64 -13.27 29.01
CA THR A 441 -16.74 -13.52 30.16
C THR A 441 -15.45 -12.74 29.91
N PRO A 442 -15.26 -11.55 30.55
CA PRO A 442 -14.05 -10.77 30.33
C PRO A 442 -12.85 -11.43 31.02
N THR A 443 -12.02 -12.11 30.24
CA THR A 443 -10.59 -12.08 30.50
C THR A 443 -10.12 -10.70 30.06
N LEU A 444 -9.63 -9.88 31.00
CA LEU A 444 -9.19 -8.52 30.70
C LEU A 444 -7.96 -8.55 29.78
N THR A 445 -8.17 -8.36 28.48
CA THR A 445 -7.10 -7.94 27.58
C THR A 445 -6.69 -6.52 28.01
N PRO A 446 -5.40 -6.25 28.32
CA PRO A 446 -4.99 -4.92 28.73
C PRO A 446 -5.19 -3.91 27.59
N THR A 447 -5.59 -2.68 27.93
CA THR A 447 -5.52 -1.55 27.00
C THR A 447 -4.06 -1.17 26.81
N PRO A 448 -3.56 -0.99 25.57
CA PRO A 448 -2.17 -0.63 25.34
C PRO A 448 -1.83 0.75 25.90
N ASP A 449 -0.68 0.86 26.58
CA ASP A 449 -0.13 2.11 27.11
C ASP A 449 1.05 2.56 26.26
N CYS A 450 0.78 3.45 25.31
CA CYS A 450 1.78 4.00 24.40
C CYS A 450 2.93 4.75 25.11
N SER A 451 2.79 5.11 26.39
CA SER A 451 3.90 5.71 27.17
C SER A 451 4.97 4.71 27.61
N MET A 452 4.66 3.40 27.52
CA MET A 452 5.59 2.29 27.80
C MET A 452 6.48 1.94 26.58
N TYR A 453 6.17 2.51 25.42
CA TYR A 453 6.93 2.39 24.19
C TYR A 453 8.06 3.41 24.20
N SER A 454 9.25 3.03 23.72
CA SER A 454 10.38 3.96 23.63
C SER A 454 11.36 3.58 22.51
N MET A 455 12.12 4.57 22.01
CA MET A 455 13.21 4.35 21.05
C MET A 455 14.54 4.89 21.58
N SER A 456 15.64 4.20 21.28
CA SER A 456 16.99 4.69 21.58
C SER A 456 17.47 5.72 20.54
N PRO A 457 18.57 6.45 20.82
CA PRO A 457 19.37 7.06 19.78
C PRO A 457 19.90 6.00 18.80
N PHE A 458 20.20 6.42 17.57
CA PHE A 458 20.95 5.63 16.60
C PHE A 458 22.38 5.34 17.08
N VAL A 459 22.80 4.10 16.91
CA VAL A 459 24.16 3.59 16.95
C VAL A 459 24.65 3.47 15.51
N PHE A 460 25.75 4.15 15.21
CA PHE A 460 26.35 4.19 13.88
C PHE A 460 27.40 3.09 13.76
N GLU A 461 27.18 2.11 12.89
CA GLU A 461 28.08 0.97 12.70
C GLU A 461 28.91 1.10 11.43
N GLY A 462 29.78 0.12 11.17
CA GLY A 462 30.48 0.02 9.89
C GLY A 462 29.53 -0.30 8.75
N PHE A 463 30.04 -0.18 7.52
CA PHE A 463 29.36 -0.49 6.26
C PHE A 463 28.15 0.38 5.87
N GLY A 464 27.74 1.34 6.70
CA GLY A 464 26.55 2.15 6.43
C GLY A 464 25.31 1.70 7.22
N ASN A 465 25.42 0.65 8.05
CA ASN A 465 24.33 0.20 8.92
C ASN A 465 24.15 1.11 10.14
N GLN A 466 22.93 1.56 10.37
CA GLN A 466 22.49 2.36 11.52
C GLN A 466 21.43 1.59 12.29
N ARG A 467 21.64 1.40 13.59
CA ARG A 467 20.72 0.67 14.47
C ARG A 467 20.12 1.56 15.54
N LEU A 468 18.81 1.49 15.76
CA LEU A 468 18.22 1.91 17.03
C LEU A 468 17.46 0.74 17.68
N THR A 469 17.27 0.80 18.99
CA THR A 469 16.45 -0.16 19.74
C THR A 469 15.09 0.46 20.00
N VAL A 470 14.03 -0.24 19.60
CA VAL A 470 12.66 0.08 20.00
C VAL A 470 12.27 -0.87 21.12
N THR A 471 11.66 -0.38 22.20
CA THR A 471 11.27 -1.19 23.36
C THR A 471 9.79 -1.04 23.65
N ASN A 472 9.10 -2.17 23.73
CA ASN A 472 7.72 -2.31 24.20
C ASN A 472 7.78 -2.80 25.65
N ASN A 473 7.64 -1.90 26.63
CA ASN A 473 7.52 -2.30 28.04
C ASN A 473 6.05 -2.54 28.47
N ASP A 474 5.12 -2.49 27.51
CA ASP A 474 3.71 -2.78 27.75
C ASP A 474 3.50 -4.29 27.95
N VAL A 475 2.30 -4.64 28.41
CA VAL A 475 1.79 -6.01 28.58
C VAL A 475 0.97 -6.49 27.37
N VAL A 476 0.99 -5.72 26.27
CA VAL A 476 0.25 -5.97 25.03
C VAL A 476 1.24 -6.07 23.88
N ASP A 477 1.15 -7.16 23.11
CA ASP A 477 1.90 -7.31 21.87
C ASP A 477 1.37 -6.32 20.82
N ALA A 478 2.24 -5.81 19.95
CA ALA A 478 1.87 -4.93 18.85
C ALA A 478 2.57 -5.38 17.57
N ASN A 479 2.13 -4.88 16.41
CA ASN A 479 2.92 -4.93 15.19
C ASN A 479 3.22 -3.51 14.70
N VAL A 480 4.41 -3.28 14.16
CA VAL A 480 4.70 -2.06 13.40
C VAL A 480 3.88 -2.07 12.12
N SER A 481 3.08 -1.01 11.90
CA SER A 481 2.20 -0.85 10.75
C SER A 481 2.81 0.07 9.67
N ALA A 482 3.54 1.11 10.07
CA ALA A 482 4.26 2.01 9.18
C ALA A 482 5.53 2.59 9.81
N ILE A 483 6.47 3.01 8.97
CA ILE A 483 7.68 3.74 9.35
C ILE A 483 7.95 4.87 8.34
N GLU A 484 8.13 6.09 8.84
CA GLU A 484 8.68 7.24 8.10
C GLU A 484 10.05 7.60 8.69
N LEU A 485 11.04 7.79 7.81
CA LEU A 485 12.40 8.16 8.15
C LEU A 485 12.82 9.40 7.35
N ASN A 486 12.96 10.53 8.03
CA ASN A 486 13.58 11.73 7.47
C ASN A 486 15.10 11.69 7.72
N TRP A 487 15.86 11.87 6.65
CA TRP A 487 17.33 11.91 6.63
C TRP A 487 17.87 13.06 5.75
N ASP A 488 17.14 14.18 5.70
CA ASP A 488 17.46 15.35 4.84
C ASP A 488 18.88 15.90 5.08
N PHE A 489 19.33 15.93 6.34
CA PHE A 489 20.66 16.42 6.69
C PHE A 489 21.77 15.43 6.28
N PRO A 490 21.69 14.12 6.59
CA PRO A 490 22.56 13.10 6.01
C PRO A 490 22.68 13.17 4.48
N GLU A 491 21.57 13.27 3.74
CA GLU A 491 21.54 13.39 2.27
C GLU A 491 22.39 14.57 1.78
N GLN A 492 22.06 15.78 2.25
CA GLN A 492 22.75 17.01 1.84
C GLN A 492 24.20 17.07 2.33
N PHE A 493 24.49 16.50 3.51
CA PHE A 493 25.85 16.42 4.06
C PHE A 493 26.72 15.46 3.23
N GLY A 494 26.16 14.38 2.68
CA GLY A 494 26.83 13.49 1.73
C GLY A 494 27.25 14.21 0.47
N VAL A 495 26.33 14.90 -0.20
CA VAL A 495 26.60 15.69 -1.41
C VAL A 495 27.76 16.67 -1.21
N VAL A 496 27.82 17.36 -0.06
CA VAL A 496 28.88 18.33 0.25
C VAL A 496 30.24 17.66 0.56
N ASN A 497 30.25 16.43 1.09
CA ASN A 497 31.48 15.71 1.42
C ASN A 497 31.96 14.74 0.31
N GLY A 498 31.27 14.70 -0.83
CA GLY A 498 31.68 13.91 -2.00
C GLY A 498 30.99 12.55 -2.14
N TYR A 499 29.87 12.34 -1.43
CA TYR A 499 29.04 11.13 -1.46
C TYR A 499 27.62 11.45 -1.97
N PRO A 500 27.45 11.73 -3.29
CA PRO A 500 26.19 12.22 -3.84
C PRO A 500 25.13 11.14 -4.09
N ASN A 501 25.45 9.85 -3.92
CA ASN A 501 24.52 8.73 -4.13
C ASN A 501 24.21 7.99 -2.83
N LEU A 502 24.22 8.70 -1.69
CA LEU A 502 23.74 8.15 -0.42
C LEU A 502 22.28 7.71 -0.59
N ASN A 503 21.98 6.44 -0.32
CA ASN A 503 20.65 5.86 -0.48
C ASN A 503 20.36 4.86 0.64
N ILE A 504 19.09 4.55 0.87
CA ILE A 504 18.68 3.47 1.78
C ILE A 504 18.41 2.20 0.97
N ASP A 505 19.15 1.13 1.28
CA ASP A 505 19.02 -0.18 0.62
C ASP A 505 18.06 -1.12 1.35
N TRP A 506 18.09 -1.14 2.69
CA TRP A 506 17.22 -2.03 3.47
C TRP A 506 16.87 -1.52 4.85
N PHE A 507 15.75 -1.99 5.38
CA PHE A 507 15.40 -2.00 6.79
C PHE A 507 15.43 -3.44 7.35
N ALA A 508 15.64 -3.61 8.66
CA ALA A 508 15.47 -4.90 9.32
C ALA A 508 14.88 -4.72 10.73
N TRP A 509 13.91 -5.56 11.08
CA TRP A 509 13.19 -5.52 12.36
C TRP A 509 13.47 -6.82 13.11
N SER A 510 14.18 -6.72 14.23
CA SER A 510 14.72 -7.85 14.99
C SER A 510 15.43 -8.89 14.12
N GLY A 511 16.26 -8.41 13.18
CA GLY A 511 17.00 -9.24 12.21
C GLY A 511 16.18 -9.74 11.01
N SER A 512 14.89 -9.44 10.91
CA SER A 512 14.06 -9.74 9.75
C SER A 512 14.03 -8.58 8.76
N TYR A 513 14.64 -8.77 7.59
CA TYR A 513 14.78 -7.75 6.55
C TYR A 513 13.45 -7.37 5.88
N PHE A 514 13.30 -6.08 5.52
CA PHE A 514 12.16 -5.48 4.83
C PHE A 514 12.58 -4.17 4.13
N HIS A 515 11.74 -3.60 3.25
CA HIS A 515 12.09 -2.38 2.47
C HIS A 515 13.39 -2.55 1.65
N LEU A 516 13.49 -3.62 0.84
CA LEU A 516 14.75 -4.20 0.34
C LEU A 516 15.11 -3.84 -1.12
N GLY A 517 16.37 -3.43 -1.33
CA GLY A 517 16.83 -2.66 -2.49
C GLY A 517 17.87 -3.24 -3.46
N VAL A 518 18.11 -4.56 -3.56
CA VAL A 518 18.89 -5.08 -4.74
C VAL A 518 18.43 -6.38 -5.42
N ASN A 519 17.55 -7.21 -4.84
CA ASN A 519 17.06 -8.42 -5.54
C ASN A 519 15.64 -8.89 -5.14
N GLY A 520 14.68 -7.97 -5.10
CA GLY A 520 13.26 -8.32 -5.25
C GLY A 520 12.27 -7.55 -4.37
N ASP A 521 11.84 -6.34 -4.71
CA ASP A 521 12.25 -5.42 -5.79
C ASP A 521 11.97 -3.95 -5.38
N GLY A 522 12.04 -3.66 -4.07
CA GLY A 522 11.92 -2.32 -3.52
C GLY A 522 13.00 -1.40 -4.05
N VAL A 523 12.65 -0.16 -4.38
CA VAL A 523 13.60 0.81 -4.94
C VAL A 523 14.51 1.32 -3.82
N GLN A 524 15.82 1.37 -4.05
CA GLN A 524 16.74 2.09 -3.14
C GLN A 524 16.29 3.55 -3.04
N ASP A 525 16.02 4.03 -1.82
CA ASP A 525 15.56 5.40 -1.63
C ASP A 525 16.76 6.35 -1.68
N TYR A 526 16.95 7.03 -2.81
CA TYR A 526 18.00 8.04 -3.04
C TYR A 526 17.63 9.44 -2.52
N SER A 527 16.50 9.60 -1.84
CA SER A 527 16.00 10.89 -1.36
C SER A 527 15.20 10.74 -0.07
N SER A 528 15.38 11.65 0.87
CA SER A 528 14.57 11.74 2.08
C SER A 528 13.18 12.37 1.79
N PRO A 529 12.11 11.97 2.49
CA PRO A 529 12.03 10.90 3.48
C PRO A 529 11.78 9.51 2.86
N SER A 530 12.32 8.47 3.50
CA SER A 530 12.05 7.07 3.18
C SER A 530 10.83 6.57 3.94
N ASN A 531 9.95 5.83 3.26
CA ASN A 531 8.65 5.42 3.79
C ASN A 531 8.39 3.94 3.57
N TRP A 532 7.95 3.24 4.62
CA TRP A 532 7.55 1.84 4.57
C TRP A 532 6.20 1.62 5.26
N SER A 533 5.39 0.69 4.74
CA SER A 533 4.18 0.18 5.40
C SER A 533 4.07 -1.34 5.26
N GLY A 534 3.40 -1.97 6.24
CA GLY A 534 3.21 -3.42 6.27
C GLY A 534 2.85 -3.91 7.66
N SER A 535 3.37 -5.07 8.07
CA SER A 535 3.22 -5.58 9.43
C SER A 535 4.49 -6.27 9.90
N ARG A 536 5.05 -5.88 11.05
CA ARG A 536 6.20 -6.54 11.69
C ARG A 536 5.92 -6.77 13.18
N PRO A 537 6.04 -8.00 13.71
CA PRO A 537 5.69 -8.31 15.10
C PRO A 537 6.59 -7.57 16.09
N PHE A 538 6.02 -7.18 17.22
CA PHE A 538 6.70 -6.45 18.30
C PHE A 538 6.11 -6.80 19.68
N ASP A 539 6.56 -7.95 20.17
CA ASP A 539 6.10 -8.63 21.38
C ASP A 539 6.19 -7.75 22.64
N SER A 540 5.28 -7.95 23.57
CA SER A 540 5.24 -7.32 24.89
C SER A 540 6.48 -7.63 25.74
N GLY A 541 6.91 -6.65 26.53
CA GLY A 541 8.13 -6.73 27.35
C GLY A 541 9.44 -6.92 26.57
N SER A 542 9.45 -6.66 25.25
CA SER A 542 10.60 -6.89 24.37
C SER A 542 11.32 -5.61 23.93
N SER A 543 12.59 -5.75 23.56
CA SER A 543 13.40 -4.70 22.92
C SER A 543 13.89 -5.21 21.58
N TYR A 544 13.34 -4.69 20.49
CA TYR A 544 13.68 -5.10 19.12
C TYR A 544 14.64 -4.10 18.47
N SER A 545 15.52 -4.65 17.63
CA SER A 545 16.45 -3.90 16.79
C SER A 545 15.71 -3.37 15.56
N TRP A 546 15.75 -2.07 15.30
CA TRP A 546 15.47 -1.54 13.96
C TRP A 546 16.78 -1.08 13.34
N GLU A 547 17.14 -1.71 12.23
CA GLU A 547 18.37 -1.49 11.48
C GLU A 547 18.04 -0.98 10.09
N LEU A 548 18.92 -0.14 9.56
CA LEU A 548 18.82 0.43 8.21
C LEU A 548 20.20 0.65 7.62
N ASP A 549 20.35 0.45 6.32
CA ASP A 549 21.66 0.50 5.66
C ASP A 549 21.73 1.59 4.59
N PHE A 550 22.81 2.37 4.67
CA PHE A 550 23.17 3.40 3.73
C PHE A 550 24.28 2.90 2.80
N ASP A 551 23.94 2.45 1.60
CA ASP A 551 24.88 1.66 0.81
C ASP A 551 26.10 2.44 0.28
N ASN A 552 27.23 1.73 0.30
CA ASN A 552 28.55 1.87 -0.34
C ASN A 552 29.16 3.20 -0.86
N ASP A 553 28.46 4.33 -1.02
CA ASP A 553 29.13 5.59 -1.41
C ASP A 553 29.94 6.14 -0.23
N TRP A 554 29.47 5.97 1.02
CA TRP A 554 30.12 6.55 2.21
C TRP A 554 31.45 5.87 2.63
N GLY A 555 32.54 6.30 2.00
CA GLY A 555 33.89 6.14 2.52
C GLY A 555 34.43 4.71 2.58
N GLY A 556 33.89 3.78 1.79
CA GLY A 556 34.39 2.40 1.70
C GLY A 556 34.05 1.52 2.91
N GLY A 557 32.89 1.77 3.55
CA GLY A 557 32.36 0.92 4.61
C GLY A 557 32.77 1.33 6.04
N GLY A 558 33.12 2.60 6.25
CA GLY A 558 33.22 3.18 7.59
C GLY A 558 31.85 3.61 8.15
N PRO A 559 31.76 3.99 9.44
CA PRO A 559 30.57 4.64 9.98
C PRO A 559 30.35 6.04 9.40
N LEU A 560 29.11 6.56 9.46
CA LEU A 560 28.74 7.90 8.98
C LEU A 560 29.36 9.03 9.82
N THR A 561 30.65 9.29 9.61
CA THR A 561 31.41 10.32 10.35
C THR A 561 30.85 11.73 10.12
N GLY A 562 30.42 12.40 11.20
CA GLY A 562 29.90 13.77 11.17
C GLY A 562 28.38 13.88 11.31
N ILE A 563 27.69 12.75 11.11
CA ILE A 563 26.27 12.56 11.39
C ILE A 563 26.09 12.09 12.84
N VAL A 564 24.97 12.47 13.47
CA VAL A 564 24.55 12.00 14.80
C VAL A 564 23.06 11.65 14.82
N SER A 565 22.60 10.94 15.86
CA SER A 565 21.21 10.45 15.94
C SER A 565 20.12 11.53 15.87
N SER A 566 20.42 12.78 16.25
CA SER A 566 19.46 13.89 16.16
C SER A 566 19.25 14.40 14.74
N ASP A 567 20.07 13.98 13.79
CA ASP A 567 19.99 14.40 12.38
C ASP A 567 18.92 13.62 11.60
N PHE A 568 18.25 12.66 12.26
CA PHE A 568 17.23 11.78 11.69
C PHE A 568 15.88 11.95 12.39
N GLY A 569 14.85 12.23 11.59
CA GLY A 569 13.46 12.16 12.01
C GLY A 569 12.94 10.74 11.84
N VAL A 570 12.20 10.22 12.82
CA VAL A 570 11.64 8.87 12.83
C VAL A 570 10.20 8.93 13.32
N VAL A 571 9.28 8.36 12.55
CA VAL A 571 7.92 8.02 12.98
C VAL A 571 7.75 6.52 12.81
N ILE A 572 7.27 5.83 13.84
CA ILE A 572 6.93 4.41 13.81
C ILE A 572 5.50 4.29 14.33
N ASP A 573 4.60 3.85 13.48
CA ASP A 573 3.20 3.57 13.82
C ASP A 573 3.04 2.09 14.17
N PHE A 574 2.17 1.81 15.13
CA PHE A 574 1.80 0.47 15.55
C PHE A 574 0.32 0.20 15.24
N ASP A 575 -0.02 -1.05 14.93
CA ASP A 575 -1.38 -1.50 14.64
C ASP A 575 -2.37 -1.31 15.81
N ASN A 576 -1.86 -1.29 17.03
CA ASN A 576 -2.61 -0.99 18.25
C ASN A 576 -2.91 0.50 18.48
N GLY A 577 -2.56 1.37 17.53
CA GLY A 577 -2.81 2.82 17.56
C GLY A 577 -1.75 3.64 18.30
N CYS A 578 -0.71 3.02 18.84
CA CYS A 578 0.44 3.76 19.37
C CYS A 578 1.32 4.31 18.25
N GLN A 579 1.97 5.46 18.51
CA GLN A 579 2.97 6.05 17.62
C GLN A 579 4.21 6.43 18.44
N LEU A 580 5.39 6.06 17.94
CA LEU A 580 6.68 6.54 18.41
C LEU A 580 7.26 7.55 17.43
N ARG A 581 7.40 8.80 17.88
CA ARG A 581 7.89 9.92 17.06
C ARG A 581 9.11 10.59 17.67
N ARG A 582 10.09 10.91 16.82
CA ARG A 582 11.25 11.75 17.12
C ARG A 582 11.55 12.61 15.90
N ASP A 583 11.35 13.92 15.98
CA ASP A 583 11.66 14.83 14.88
C ASP A 583 13.18 15.04 14.72
N ALA A 584 13.64 15.32 13.49
CA ALA A 584 15.02 15.73 13.23
C ALA A 584 15.31 17.11 13.83
N VAL A 585 16.51 17.31 14.37
CA VAL A 585 16.99 18.61 14.84
C VAL A 585 17.67 19.35 13.69
N PRO A 586 17.13 20.50 13.22
CA PRO A 586 17.72 21.22 12.09
C PRO A 586 19.15 21.68 12.38
N ARG A 587 20.08 21.37 11.47
CA ARG A 587 21.50 21.76 11.56
C ARG A 587 21.98 22.40 10.25
N PRO A 588 22.79 23.48 10.31
CA PRO A 588 23.35 24.11 9.13
C PRO A 588 24.53 23.31 8.57
N ILE A 589 24.62 23.20 7.25
CA ILE A 589 25.74 22.56 6.54
C ILE A 589 26.77 23.63 6.19
N ILE A 590 28.02 23.44 6.62
CA ILE A 590 29.13 24.37 6.38
C ILE A 590 29.97 23.84 5.21
N SER A 591 29.68 24.29 3.99
CA SER A 591 30.51 23.99 2.82
C SER A 591 31.67 24.98 2.70
N TRP A 592 32.91 24.46 2.68
CA TRP A 592 34.10 25.28 2.43
C TRP A 592 34.30 25.48 0.93
N THR A 593 33.75 26.57 0.38
CA THR A 593 34.01 26.94 -1.02
C THR A 593 35.47 27.37 -1.18
N PRO A 594 36.27 26.75 -2.07
CA PRO A 594 37.65 27.17 -2.29
C PRO A 594 37.66 28.56 -2.95
N THR A 595 38.10 29.58 -2.20
CA THR A 595 38.32 30.92 -2.74
C THR A 595 39.38 30.86 -3.83
N ASN A 596 39.04 31.33 -5.03
CA ASN A 596 39.99 31.45 -6.14
C ASN A 596 41.19 32.30 -5.73
N THR A 597 42.30 31.64 -5.42
CA THR A 597 43.59 32.32 -5.21
C THR A 597 44.03 32.86 -6.57
N PRO A 598 44.18 34.19 -6.76
CA PRO A 598 44.46 34.77 -8.06
C PRO A 598 45.84 34.34 -8.55
N THR A 599 45.86 33.39 -9.49
CA THR A 599 47.10 32.92 -10.12
C THR A 599 47.54 33.96 -11.15
N VAL A 600 48.55 34.76 -10.78
CA VAL A 600 49.09 35.83 -11.64
C VAL A 600 49.67 35.23 -12.91
N THR A 601 48.88 35.25 -13.99
CA THR A 601 49.24 34.66 -15.28
C THR A 601 49.58 35.78 -16.26
N TRP A 602 50.87 35.94 -16.56
CA TRP A 602 51.35 36.89 -17.56
C TRP A 602 51.40 36.23 -18.95
N THR A 603 50.51 36.62 -19.86
CA THR A 603 50.63 36.36 -21.32
C THR A 603 49.69 37.32 -22.10
N PRO A 604 49.84 37.53 -23.43
CA PRO A 604 50.10 38.87 -23.94
C PRO A 604 48.96 39.47 -24.78
N THR A 605 48.97 40.81 -24.88
CA THR A 605 47.93 41.65 -25.51
C THR A 605 47.68 41.36 -27.00
N PRO A 606 46.45 40.97 -27.40
CA PRO A 606 45.98 41.03 -28.78
C PRO A 606 45.37 42.41 -29.12
N VAL A 607 45.45 42.80 -30.39
CA VAL A 607 45.08 44.14 -30.92
C VAL A 607 43.54 44.33 -30.98
N PRO A 608 43.00 45.52 -30.65
CA PRO A 608 41.55 45.76 -30.64
C PRO A 608 40.91 45.85 -32.04
N PRO A 609 39.65 45.40 -32.21
CA PRO A 609 38.86 45.58 -33.43
C PRO A 609 38.33 47.03 -33.59
N PRO A 610 38.00 47.46 -34.82
CA PRO A 610 37.71 48.87 -35.12
C PRO A 610 36.36 49.37 -34.59
N THR A 611 36.39 50.55 -33.98
CA THR A 611 35.25 51.27 -33.38
C THR A 611 34.32 51.91 -34.42
N SER A 612 33.01 51.79 -34.24
CA SER A 612 32.01 52.52 -35.04
C SER A 612 31.67 53.89 -34.42
N THR A 613 32.00 54.97 -35.13
CA THR A 613 31.84 56.37 -34.70
C THR A 613 30.41 56.91 -34.86
N PRO A 614 29.87 57.59 -33.83
CA PRO A 614 29.05 58.81 -34.06
C PRO A 614 29.80 60.12 -33.72
N LEU A 615 29.51 61.16 -34.49
CA LEU A 615 30.11 62.51 -34.49
C LEU A 615 29.21 63.48 -33.62
N PRO A 616 29.56 64.77 -33.37
CA PRO A 616 30.29 65.18 -32.17
C PRO A 616 29.70 66.41 -31.42
N THR A 617 30.44 66.91 -30.41
CA THR A 617 30.35 68.28 -29.80
C THR A 617 29.07 68.59 -28.98
N GLN A 618 29.12 69.35 -27.89
CA GLN A 618 29.95 70.53 -27.58
C GLN A 618 30.61 70.50 -26.19
N THR A 619 31.79 71.12 -26.09
CA THR A 619 32.51 71.43 -24.83
C THR A 619 32.09 72.80 -24.30
N PRO A 620 32.08 73.02 -22.97
CA PRO A 620 32.90 74.12 -22.44
C PRO A 620 33.89 73.69 -21.34
N THR A 621 34.98 74.44 -21.24
CA THR A 621 36.18 74.20 -20.43
C THR A 621 36.17 75.01 -19.10
N PRO A 622 37.21 75.01 -18.24
CA PRO A 622 37.05 75.01 -16.77
C PRO A 622 37.25 76.37 -16.09
N SER A 623 37.20 76.41 -14.75
CA SER A 623 37.96 77.38 -13.95
C SER A 623 38.37 76.83 -12.57
N ASP A 624 39.49 77.35 -12.08
CA ASP A 624 40.45 76.76 -11.15
C ASP A 624 40.09 76.70 -9.64
N THR A 625 40.75 75.75 -8.96
CA THR A 625 41.13 75.72 -7.53
C THR A 625 41.70 77.06 -7.01
N PRO A 626 41.62 77.38 -5.70
CA PRO A 626 42.76 77.09 -4.78
C PRO A 626 42.30 76.84 -3.28
N PRO A 627 43.10 77.03 -2.19
CA PRO A 627 43.57 75.89 -1.37
C PRO A 627 43.32 76.03 0.19
N PRO A 628 44.21 75.69 1.14
CA PRO A 628 44.01 74.59 2.12
C PRO A 628 43.97 75.01 3.62
N THR A 629 43.91 74.05 4.57
CA THR A 629 44.78 73.90 5.80
C THR A 629 44.08 73.28 7.04
N ALA A 630 44.77 72.35 7.74
CA ALA A 630 44.66 71.81 9.14
C ALA A 630 43.28 71.30 9.69
N THR A 631 43.08 70.12 10.29
CA THR A 631 43.71 69.41 11.47
C THR A 631 43.48 70.17 12.81
N PRO A 632 43.11 69.58 13.99
CA PRO A 632 43.46 68.23 14.48
C PRO A 632 42.50 67.44 15.45
N THR A 633 42.86 66.17 15.77
CA THR A 633 42.74 65.38 17.05
C THR A 633 41.39 65.17 17.82
N ASP A 634 41.16 64.13 18.67
CA ASP A 634 41.98 62.97 19.17
C ASP A 634 41.17 61.77 19.80
N THR A 635 41.88 60.67 20.15
CA THR A 635 41.67 59.74 21.32
C THR A 635 41.26 58.25 21.13
N ALA A 636 42.28 57.38 21.01
CA ALA A 636 42.61 56.16 21.79
C ALA A 636 41.68 54.91 22.02
N THR A 637 42.10 53.77 21.43
CA THR A 637 42.54 52.46 22.04
C THR A 637 41.54 51.56 22.82
N PRO A 638 41.46 50.25 22.49
CA PRO A 638 42.16 49.20 23.29
C PRO A 638 42.90 48.12 22.47
N THR A 639 43.79 47.34 23.12
CA THR A 639 44.67 46.33 22.47
C THR A 639 44.86 45.06 23.32
N ILE A 640 45.14 43.92 22.65
CA ILE A 640 45.68 42.60 23.10
C ILE A 640 44.89 41.69 24.07
N THR A 641 44.83 40.40 23.68
CA THR A 641 44.53 39.22 24.52
C THR A 641 45.45 38.05 24.10
N PRO A 642 46.15 37.35 25.03
CA PRO A 642 46.99 36.19 24.74
C PRO A 642 46.41 34.83 25.19
N THR A 643 47.09 33.75 24.80
CA THR A 643 46.84 32.31 25.02
C THR A 643 46.85 31.84 26.49
N PRO A 644 46.22 30.69 26.79
CA PRO A 644 46.63 29.82 27.92
C PRO A 644 46.93 28.36 27.53
N THR A 645 47.72 27.69 28.38
CA THR A 645 48.11 26.26 28.34
C THR A 645 47.92 25.64 29.74
N ASP A 646 47.51 24.37 29.81
CA ASP A 646 47.53 23.35 30.90
C ASP A 646 47.80 23.71 32.39
N THR A 647 46.89 23.23 33.27
CA THR A 647 47.02 22.54 34.60
C THR A 647 48.10 22.94 35.66
N PRO A 648 48.06 22.52 36.96
CA PRO A 648 47.01 21.97 37.86
C PRO A 648 46.93 22.84 39.17
N PRO A 649 46.78 22.35 40.44
CA PRO A 649 45.94 21.31 41.08
C PRO A 649 44.99 21.87 42.19
N PRO A 650 44.14 21.06 42.88
CA PRO A 650 43.18 21.55 43.88
C PRO A 650 43.63 21.40 45.36
N SER A 651 43.20 22.34 46.24
CA SER A 651 43.23 22.28 47.72
C SER A 651 42.59 23.55 48.33
N ALA A 652 42.00 23.59 49.54
CA ALA A 652 41.58 22.54 50.47
C ALA A 652 40.59 23.10 51.53
N THR A 653 39.63 22.27 51.97
CA THR A 653 39.18 22.00 53.37
C THR A 653 38.89 23.19 54.33
N SER A 654 37.71 23.23 54.98
CA SER A 654 37.49 22.71 56.36
C SER A 654 36.07 23.07 56.88
N LEU A 655 35.43 22.42 57.86
CA LEU A 655 35.49 21.06 58.46
C LEU A 655 34.17 20.86 59.30
N PRO A 656 34.01 20.00 60.33
CA PRO A 656 33.05 18.87 60.29
C PRO A 656 31.97 18.89 61.40
N THR A 657 31.21 17.79 61.53
CA THR A 657 31.19 16.88 62.72
C THR A 657 30.44 15.60 62.30
N TYR A 658 31.12 14.49 61.95
CA TYR A 658 31.45 13.32 62.80
C TYR A 658 30.27 12.75 63.63
N THR A 659 29.96 11.44 63.62
CA THR A 659 30.80 10.38 64.23
C THR A 659 30.31 8.95 63.86
N HIS A 660 31.17 8.15 63.21
CA HIS A 660 31.53 6.72 63.45
C HIS A 660 30.50 5.64 63.91
N THR A 661 30.62 4.31 63.66
CA THR A 661 31.44 3.40 62.79
C THR A 661 30.95 1.94 63.03
N PRO A 662 31.11 0.95 62.12
CA PRO A 662 30.49 -0.39 62.22
C PRO A 662 31.38 -1.48 62.88
N THR A 663 30.84 -2.69 63.08
CA THR A 663 31.48 -4.02 62.78
C THR A 663 30.51 -5.20 62.98
N ALA A 664 30.68 -6.24 62.14
CA ALA A 664 29.91 -7.49 62.00
C ALA A 664 29.86 -8.45 63.21
N ILE A 665 29.07 -9.55 63.13
CA ILE A 665 29.49 -10.99 63.30
C ILE A 665 28.30 -11.99 63.55
N LEU A 666 28.25 -13.05 62.71
CA LEU A 666 27.71 -14.44 62.86
C LEU A 666 26.21 -14.80 62.99
N SER A 667 25.87 -15.94 62.34
CA SER A 667 24.65 -16.78 62.48
C SER A 667 24.70 -17.69 63.74
N PRO A 668 23.60 -18.38 64.15
CA PRO A 668 23.29 -19.72 63.59
C PRO A 668 21.80 -20.19 63.53
N THR A 669 21.51 -20.97 62.49
CA THR A 669 20.79 -22.28 62.41
C THR A 669 19.58 -22.69 63.30
N ASN A 670 18.56 -23.26 62.63
CA ASN A 670 17.66 -24.41 62.94
C ASN A 670 16.12 -24.13 63.04
N THR A 671 15.28 -24.53 62.07
CA THR A 671 14.48 -25.81 61.87
C THR A 671 13.08 -25.82 62.59
N PRO A 672 12.10 -26.75 62.35
CA PRO A 672 10.91 -26.39 61.52
C PRO A 672 9.49 -26.83 62.03
N VAL A 673 8.42 -26.50 61.26
CA VAL A 673 7.10 -27.23 61.14
C VAL A 673 6.15 -27.18 62.38
N PRO A 674 4.79 -27.42 62.34
CA PRO A 674 3.84 -27.86 61.26
C PRO A 674 2.58 -26.95 61.02
N PRO A 675 1.66 -27.32 60.07
CA PRO A 675 0.41 -26.60 59.75
C PRO A 675 -0.91 -27.30 60.18
N THR A 676 -1.98 -26.53 60.42
CA THR A 676 -3.44 -26.86 60.32
C THR A 676 -4.26 -25.56 60.55
N ALA A 677 -5.52 -25.35 60.16
CA ALA A 677 -6.54 -26.19 59.51
C ALA A 677 -7.53 -25.33 58.68
N THR A 678 -8.33 -25.98 57.82
CA THR A 678 -9.47 -25.40 57.07
C THR A 678 -10.64 -25.02 57.99
N PRO A 679 -11.61 -24.20 57.52
CA PRO A 679 -12.95 -24.78 57.36
C PRO A 679 -13.70 -24.40 56.07
N LYS A 680 -14.66 -25.27 55.74
CA LYS A 680 -15.49 -25.32 54.52
C LYS A 680 -16.58 -24.24 54.46
N THR A 681 -16.88 -23.75 53.26
CA THR A 681 -18.16 -23.11 52.92
C THR A 681 -19.18 -24.18 52.50
N PRO A 682 -20.44 -24.17 52.99
CA PRO A 682 -21.47 -25.09 52.53
C PRO A 682 -22.24 -24.55 51.30
N SER A 683 -22.49 -25.43 50.33
CA SER A 683 -23.42 -25.21 49.21
C SER A 683 -24.85 -25.54 49.64
N VAL A 684 -25.83 -24.73 49.21
CA VAL A 684 -27.25 -25.10 49.15
C VAL A 684 -27.88 -24.51 47.88
N THR A 685 -28.46 -25.36 47.04
CA THR A 685 -29.32 -25.00 45.91
C THR A 685 -30.78 -25.48 46.22
N PRO A 686 -31.76 -25.22 45.34
CA PRO A 686 -32.90 -24.36 45.65
C PRO A 686 -34.16 -25.12 46.13
N SER A 687 -35.20 -24.38 46.53
CA SER A 687 -36.57 -24.89 46.60
C SER A 687 -37.57 -23.89 46.00
N ILE A 688 -38.37 -24.41 45.08
CA ILE A 688 -39.51 -23.76 44.40
C ILE A 688 -40.77 -23.87 45.28
N THR A 689 -41.74 -22.93 45.17
CA THR A 689 -43.21 -23.18 45.17
C THR A 689 -44.06 -21.87 45.23
N ASN A 690 -44.74 -21.57 44.11
CA ASN A 690 -46.14 -21.09 43.93
C ASN A 690 -46.76 -19.87 44.69
N THR A 691 -47.01 -18.78 43.92
CA THR A 691 -48.30 -18.03 43.69
C THR A 691 -49.16 -17.44 44.85
N PRO A 692 -50.20 -16.59 44.59
CA PRO A 692 -50.33 -15.46 43.63
C PRO A 692 -50.97 -14.18 44.24
N SER A 693 -50.96 -13.02 43.54
CA SER A 693 -51.90 -11.89 43.77
C SER A 693 -51.92 -10.87 42.61
N PRO A 694 -52.96 -10.01 42.45
CA PRO A 694 -53.61 -9.89 41.15
C PRO A 694 -53.68 -8.48 40.51
N THR A 695 -54.13 -8.50 39.26
CA THR A 695 -54.55 -7.42 38.35
C THR A 695 -55.49 -6.35 38.95
N PRO A 696 -55.37 -5.07 38.53
CA PRO A 696 -56.46 -4.11 38.56
C PRO A 696 -57.18 -4.00 37.19
N THR A 697 -58.51 -4.04 37.21
CA THR A 697 -59.37 -3.97 36.00
C THR A 697 -59.83 -2.52 35.74
N ILE A 698 -60.00 -2.16 34.46
CA ILE A 698 -60.60 -0.89 34.03
C ILE A 698 -62.12 -0.88 34.29
N GLN A 699 -62.63 0.21 34.87
CA GLN A 699 -63.98 0.73 34.59
C GLN A 699 -63.96 2.26 34.59
N GLY A 700 -64.90 2.87 33.85
CA GLY A 700 -65.11 4.32 33.78
C GLY A 700 -66.58 4.71 33.91
N PHE A 701 -66.87 5.98 33.59
CA PHE A 701 -68.16 6.70 33.75
C PHE A 701 -68.52 7.12 35.18
N GLU A 702 -68.31 8.40 35.51
CA GLU A 702 -69.26 9.49 35.17
C GLU A 702 -68.50 10.70 34.59
#